data_AF-A0A929UAM2-F1
#
_entry.id   AF-A0A929UAM2-F1
#
_cell.length_a   1.000
_cell.length_b   1.000
_cell.length_c   1.000
_cell.angle_alpha   90.00
_cell.angle_beta   90.00
_cell.angle_gamma   90.00
#
_symmetry.space_group_name_H-M   'P 1'
#
loop_
_entity.id
_entity.type
_entity.pdbx_description
1 polymer ?
#
loop_
_entity_poly.entity_id
_entity_poly.type
_entity_poly.pdbx_seq_one_letter_code
_entity_poly.pdbx_strand_id
1 'polypeptide(L)'
;MINLSTTKLEETSIPGGRWRRFPAPLMMFLTGFLIYVIAVLPILVINHGLFFLYGDYNVQQVPFYMLAHRAVRNGEFFWNWNLDLGGTLIGDLSFYLMGSPFFWLTIPFPESAVPYLMPFLMALKYATCATTAYLYFRTYKIKDLSARIGGFLYAFSGFNGCNIVFNHFTDAVAFFPLLLLTFDSLMELDTGEEASPISHGYMRWLRFTLCVSLLAIINYYFFFGMVVFLFLYAVIRYARGRSLRTLLSMIVRALSGGIIGVLIAALFLMLALSGIAGNTRLENVVLGYDMIVYPSALMYLDILKSMVMVSDIIGKGTILYDATVKNASLAVFLPFFGLSGVLSFFRAYQGRKSWIKTLLWTCFLIALVPVLNSVFSLFNSWYYARWYFMPILFMALVTVREFEKEDLTNFRTGTLISTLLFTLMLVIYCLPTRDESGKIVFFQISENKDYFIRNAIATACMYVGLILLCLLVRSRKRRLRIGLLLTCLSSLAATMIMLINGMSLVNHYGMQMWKQQMLDSKPDTLDSNVFYRVETEGSATNYEMVWGMPTIHCFLSTVPAEIFNFYSGTIGFTRTVESNPPLRGEGLRAILSEKYYLWNHIISSDGEYGKGMGTYGFTEIQRDTGETEELVNQARDRKHGFRYFENKNFIPMGFVFRQYIYESEFDKLDKNQTDRALVKALILPDDTPKKYTEQMIHAGASDMTAITSDDEFDEECRDRAATSCTSFRTIHEKRISIKTGSGKEKTFSSYGGGFQATTSNLENRSLVYFSVPNLAGWKVYVDGREGTVLTADYGMMAVDVPKGIHEITALYQPPYLRAGLVASLSGILFAILYGVFCKVEKKRERGTR
;
A
#
# COMPACT_ATOMS: atom_id res chain seq x y z
N MET A 1 -17.48 -27.82 6.86
CA MET A 1 -18.80 -28.30 6.36
C MET A 1 -19.86 -27.29 6.79
N ILE A 2 -20.36 -26.50 5.85
CA ILE A 2 -21.25 -25.35 6.11
C ILE A 2 -22.69 -25.83 6.01
N ASN A 3 -23.41 -25.87 7.14
CA ASN A 3 -24.83 -26.19 7.16
C ASN A 3 -25.63 -24.90 6.87
N LEU A 4 -25.88 -24.64 5.59
CA LEU A 4 -26.81 -23.61 5.10
C LEU A 4 -28.25 -24.13 5.28
N SER A 5 -28.83 -23.92 6.45
CA SER A 5 -30.25 -24.23 6.67
C SER A 5 -31.14 -23.23 5.92
N THR A 6 -31.56 -23.65 4.73
CA THR A 6 -32.95 -23.57 4.23
C THR A 6 -33.73 -22.27 4.51
N THR A 7 -33.30 -21.18 3.90
CA THR A 7 -34.28 -20.27 3.26
C THR A 7 -34.42 -20.73 1.81
N LYS A 8 -35.63 -21.18 1.45
CA LYS A 8 -36.05 -21.63 0.12
C LYS A 8 -35.42 -20.80 -1.02
N LEU A 9 -34.33 -21.30 -1.59
CA LEU A 9 -33.88 -21.02 -2.95
C LEU A 9 -34.77 -21.85 -3.89
N GLU A 10 -36.06 -21.53 -3.96
CA GLU A 10 -36.95 -22.19 -4.93
C GLU A 10 -36.62 -21.69 -6.34
N GLU A 11 -36.39 -22.68 -7.21
CA GLU A 11 -36.23 -22.65 -8.67
C GLU A 11 -34.95 -22.05 -9.28
N THR A 12 -33.83 -22.73 -9.03
CA THR A 12 -32.72 -22.83 -9.99
C THR A 12 -32.98 -23.95 -11.00
N SER A 13 -33.88 -23.78 -11.98
CA SER A 13 -33.97 -24.72 -13.11
C SER A 13 -34.43 -24.08 -14.42
N ILE A 14 -33.48 -23.88 -15.35
CA ILE A 14 -33.73 -23.73 -16.79
C ILE A 14 -33.28 -25.04 -17.48
N PRO A 15 -34.05 -25.67 -18.39
CA PRO A 15 -33.69 -26.95 -19.02
C PRO A 15 -32.52 -26.84 -20.02
N GLY A 16 -31.65 -27.86 -20.03
CA GLY A 16 -30.72 -28.19 -21.12
C GLY A 16 -29.26 -27.67 -21.00
N GLY A 17 -28.29 -28.59 -20.88
CA GLY A 17 -26.85 -28.34 -21.14
C GLY A 17 -25.87 -28.92 -20.11
N ARG A 18 -24.81 -29.61 -20.59
CA ARG A 18 -23.74 -30.31 -19.82
C ARG A 18 -22.95 -29.43 -18.82
N TRP A 19 -23.11 -28.10 -18.86
CA TRP A 19 -22.47 -27.12 -17.96
C TRP A 19 -23.15 -26.97 -16.57
N ARG A 20 -24.16 -27.79 -16.26
CA ARG A 20 -24.98 -27.75 -15.03
C ARG A 20 -24.30 -28.13 -13.70
N ARG A 21 -23.01 -28.51 -13.68
CA ARG A 21 -22.38 -29.05 -12.45
C ARG A 21 -21.75 -28.02 -11.51
N PHE A 22 -21.56 -26.77 -11.93
CA PHE A 22 -20.88 -25.76 -11.09
C PHE A 22 -21.85 -24.72 -10.49
N PRO A 23 -21.78 -24.45 -9.18
CA PRO A 23 -22.56 -23.37 -8.54
C PRO A 23 -22.27 -22.00 -9.19
N ALA A 24 -23.28 -21.14 -9.31
CA ALA A 24 -23.11 -19.82 -9.93
C ALA A 24 -21.97 -18.96 -9.32
N PRO A 25 -21.71 -18.96 -7.99
CA PRO A 25 -20.55 -18.28 -7.42
C PRO A 25 -19.21 -18.82 -7.93
N LEU A 26 -19.10 -20.14 -8.13
CA LEU A 26 -17.89 -20.74 -8.69
C LEU A 26 -17.71 -20.36 -10.18
N MET A 27 -18.79 -20.27 -10.94
CA MET A 27 -18.74 -19.75 -12.31
C MET A 27 -18.27 -18.29 -12.33
N MET A 28 -18.79 -17.44 -11.43
CA MET A 28 -18.35 -16.05 -11.29
C MET A 28 -16.86 -15.96 -11.00
N PHE A 29 -16.38 -16.76 -10.05
CA PHE A 29 -14.98 -16.83 -9.69
C PHE A 29 -14.10 -17.25 -10.88
N LEU A 30 -14.41 -18.38 -11.51
CA LEU A 30 -13.63 -18.90 -12.63
C LEU A 30 -13.65 -17.96 -13.84
N THR A 31 -14.81 -17.38 -14.19
CA THR A 31 -14.90 -16.43 -15.30
C THR A 31 -14.18 -15.12 -14.99
N GLY A 32 -14.29 -14.60 -13.77
CA GLY A 32 -13.55 -13.40 -13.36
C GLY A 32 -12.04 -13.63 -13.41
N PHE A 33 -11.57 -14.77 -12.91
CA PHE A 33 -10.18 -15.19 -13.02
C PHE A 33 -9.72 -15.25 -14.49
N LEU A 34 -10.49 -15.92 -15.34
CA LEU A 34 -10.14 -16.07 -16.76
C LEU A 34 -10.13 -14.74 -17.52
N ILE A 35 -11.09 -13.84 -17.27
CA ILE A 35 -11.10 -12.51 -17.92
C ILE A 35 -9.79 -11.78 -17.61
N TYR A 36 -9.37 -11.75 -16.33
CA TYR A 36 -8.11 -11.09 -15.96
C TYR A 36 -6.90 -11.80 -16.56
N VAL A 37 -6.81 -13.14 -16.47
CA VAL A 37 -5.69 -13.91 -17.03
C VAL A 37 -5.58 -13.70 -18.54
N ILE A 38 -6.67 -13.71 -19.28
CA ILE A 38 -6.66 -13.43 -20.72
C ILE A 38 -6.22 -11.99 -20.98
N ALA A 39 -6.61 -11.03 -20.13
CA ALA A 39 -6.19 -9.63 -20.26
C ALA A 39 -4.67 -9.46 -20.12
N VAL A 40 -4.05 -10.17 -19.17
CA VAL A 40 -2.60 -10.11 -18.94
C VAL A 40 -1.80 -11.07 -19.84
N LEU A 41 -2.44 -12.07 -20.45
CA LEU A 41 -1.75 -13.12 -21.20
C LEU A 41 -0.80 -12.57 -22.29
N PRO A 42 -1.15 -11.56 -23.10
CA PRO A 42 -0.22 -11.00 -24.07
C PRO A 42 1.08 -10.50 -23.42
N ILE A 43 0.97 -9.90 -22.23
CA ILE A 43 2.09 -9.38 -21.43
C ILE A 43 2.96 -10.54 -20.96
N LEU A 44 2.33 -11.57 -20.40
CA LEU A 44 3.04 -12.76 -19.93
C LEU A 44 3.76 -13.48 -21.08
N VAL A 45 3.17 -13.55 -22.27
CA VAL A 45 3.81 -14.18 -23.43
C VAL A 45 5.01 -13.35 -23.91
N ILE A 46 4.85 -12.02 -24.04
CA ILE A 46 5.92 -11.12 -24.49
C ILE A 46 7.09 -11.11 -23.49
N ASN A 47 6.80 -11.24 -22.19
CA ASN A 47 7.79 -11.12 -21.12
C ASN A 47 8.18 -12.49 -20.50
N HIS A 48 7.99 -13.59 -21.22
CA HIS A 48 8.39 -14.95 -20.78
C HIS A 48 7.88 -15.35 -19.38
N GLY A 49 6.62 -15.03 -19.09
CA GLY A 49 5.91 -15.35 -17.84
C GLY A 49 5.93 -14.24 -16.79
N LEU A 50 6.74 -13.19 -16.97
CA LEU A 50 6.84 -12.10 -16.01
C LEU A 50 5.76 -11.04 -16.26
N PHE A 51 5.05 -10.65 -15.20
CA PHE A 51 4.13 -9.51 -15.28
C PHE A 51 4.84 -8.23 -14.86
N PHE A 52 5.03 -7.34 -15.82
CA PHE A 52 5.73 -6.09 -15.65
C PHE A 52 4.85 -4.95 -16.17
N LEU A 53 4.65 -3.91 -15.35
CA LEU A 53 3.69 -2.84 -15.61
C LEU A 53 4.39 -1.47 -15.64
N TYR A 54 4.26 -0.66 -14.59
CA TYR A 54 4.95 0.63 -14.41
C TYR A 54 4.82 1.10 -12.95
N GLY A 55 5.57 2.15 -12.58
CA GLY A 55 5.43 2.85 -11.30
C GLY A 55 5.52 1.93 -10.08
N ASP A 56 4.71 2.23 -9.05
CA ASP A 56 4.69 1.53 -7.76
C ASP A 56 4.54 0.01 -7.89
N TYR A 57 3.91 -0.52 -8.94
CA TYR A 57 3.84 -1.97 -9.12
C TYR A 57 5.24 -2.60 -9.22
N ASN A 58 6.11 -2.01 -10.04
CA ASN A 58 7.42 -2.57 -10.34
C ASN A 58 8.44 -2.24 -9.24
N VAL A 59 8.41 -1.01 -8.70
CA VAL A 59 9.43 -0.52 -7.74
C VAL A 59 9.02 -0.65 -6.28
N GLN A 60 7.76 -0.98 -5.98
CA GLN A 60 7.30 -1.24 -4.61
C GLN A 60 6.70 -2.63 -4.46
N GLN A 61 5.65 -2.96 -5.22
CA GLN A 61 4.87 -4.18 -4.96
C GLN A 61 5.71 -5.45 -5.12
N VAL A 62 6.50 -5.56 -6.18
CA VAL A 62 7.39 -6.71 -6.38
C VAL A 62 8.48 -6.78 -5.28
N PRO A 63 9.28 -5.73 -5.02
CA PRO A 63 10.25 -5.73 -3.94
C PRO A 63 9.66 -6.07 -2.56
N PHE A 64 8.51 -5.48 -2.21
CA PHE A 64 7.88 -5.71 -0.91
C PHE A 64 7.41 -7.16 -0.77
N TYR A 65 6.86 -7.76 -1.83
CA TYR A 65 6.48 -9.17 -1.82
C TYR A 65 7.69 -10.07 -1.64
N MET A 66 8.82 -9.80 -2.32
CA MET A 66 10.04 -10.60 -2.18
C MET A 66 10.65 -10.48 -0.79
N LEU A 67 10.80 -9.26 -0.27
CA LEU A 67 11.32 -9.01 1.08
C LEU A 67 10.43 -9.67 2.14
N ALA A 68 9.11 -9.47 2.08
CA ALA A 68 8.18 -10.07 3.05
C ALA A 68 8.13 -11.59 2.94
N HIS A 69 8.15 -12.14 1.72
CA HIS A 69 8.18 -13.58 1.51
C HIS A 69 9.42 -14.20 2.17
N ARG A 70 10.60 -13.62 1.93
CA ARG A 70 11.86 -14.04 2.56
C ARG A 70 11.78 -13.99 4.07
N ALA A 71 11.38 -12.85 4.62
CA ALA A 71 11.30 -12.62 6.05
C ALA A 71 10.35 -13.63 6.73
N VAL A 72 9.14 -13.83 6.17
CA VAL A 72 8.15 -14.80 6.69
C VAL A 72 8.68 -16.23 6.64
N ARG A 73 9.35 -16.64 5.56
CA ARG A 73 9.92 -17.99 5.43
C ARG A 73 11.08 -18.23 6.39
N ASN A 74 11.89 -17.21 6.66
CA ASN A 74 12.97 -17.27 7.65
C ASN A 74 12.45 -17.18 9.10
N GLY A 75 11.22 -16.69 9.29
CA GLY A 75 10.64 -16.46 10.61
C GLY A 75 11.09 -15.15 11.26
N GLU A 76 11.46 -14.19 10.42
CA GLU A 76 11.86 -12.82 10.76
C GLU A 76 10.63 -11.91 10.71
N PHE A 77 9.91 -11.80 11.82
CA PHE A 77 8.65 -11.05 11.92
C PHE A 77 8.78 -9.70 12.63
N PHE A 78 9.90 -9.44 13.31
CA PHE A 78 10.05 -8.26 14.15
C PHE A 78 10.81 -7.14 13.45
N TRP A 79 12.14 -7.22 13.37
CA TRP A 79 12.98 -6.17 12.80
C TRP A 79 13.61 -6.66 11.50
N ASN A 80 13.51 -5.86 10.45
CA ASN A 80 14.10 -6.16 9.16
C ASN A 80 15.15 -5.11 8.78
N TRP A 81 16.38 -5.56 8.57
CA TRP A 81 17.54 -4.71 8.23
C TRP A 81 17.55 -4.24 6.77
N ASN A 82 16.68 -4.81 5.93
CA ASN A 82 16.58 -4.50 4.51
C ASN A 82 15.41 -3.54 4.22
N LEU A 83 14.79 -2.97 5.25
CA LEU A 83 13.78 -1.92 5.13
C LEU A 83 14.39 -0.58 5.56
N ASP A 84 14.73 0.29 4.60
CA ASP A 84 15.30 1.62 4.89
C ASP A 84 16.53 1.49 5.83
N LEU A 85 16.71 2.42 6.78
CA LEU A 85 17.72 2.29 7.85
C LEU A 85 17.44 1.18 8.88
N GLY A 86 16.41 0.36 8.66
CA GLY A 86 15.92 -0.70 9.52
C GLY A 86 14.48 -0.39 9.95
N GLY A 87 13.61 -1.41 9.89
CA GLY A 87 12.17 -1.22 10.02
C GLY A 87 11.43 -2.38 10.70
N THR A 88 10.18 -2.10 11.07
CA THR A 88 9.27 -3.09 11.66
C THR A 88 8.49 -3.75 10.54
N LEU A 89 8.68 -5.06 10.31
CA LEU A 89 8.11 -5.74 9.14
C LEU A 89 6.58 -5.56 9.05
N ILE A 90 5.87 -5.81 10.16
CA ILE A 90 4.41 -5.66 10.19
C ILE A 90 4.03 -4.18 10.18
N GLY A 91 4.77 -3.32 10.90
CA GLY A 91 4.51 -1.87 10.90
C GLY A 91 4.53 -1.29 9.49
N ASP A 92 5.62 -1.56 8.78
CA ASP A 92 5.96 -0.92 7.51
C ASP A 92 5.24 -1.58 6.32
N LEU A 93 4.89 -2.87 6.37
CA LEU A 93 4.23 -3.58 5.26
C LEU A 93 2.74 -3.91 5.49
N SER A 94 2.16 -3.51 6.62
CA SER A 94 0.74 -3.76 6.95
C SER A 94 -0.24 -3.12 5.97
N PHE A 95 0.04 -1.89 5.52
CA PHE A 95 -0.76 -1.19 4.52
C PHE A 95 -0.77 -1.92 3.17
N TYR A 96 0.32 -2.63 2.85
CA TYR A 96 0.57 -3.20 1.53
C TYR A 96 0.17 -4.67 1.40
N LEU A 97 0.64 -5.57 2.28
CA LEU A 97 0.52 -7.00 2.00
C LEU A 97 0.34 -7.91 3.22
N MET A 98 0.77 -7.50 4.42
CA MET A 98 0.82 -8.43 5.56
C MET A 98 -0.58 -8.95 5.96
N GLY A 99 -1.62 -8.12 5.78
CA GLY A 99 -3.01 -8.49 6.02
C GLY A 99 -3.72 -9.15 4.83
N SER A 100 -3.11 -9.17 3.65
CA SER A 100 -3.72 -9.71 2.43
C SER A 100 -3.75 -11.24 2.49
N PRO A 101 -4.92 -11.90 2.36
CA PRO A 101 -4.97 -13.36 2.29
C PRO A 101 -4.28 -13.91 1.03
N PHE A 102 -4.09 -13.09 -0.01
CA PHE A 102 -3.45 -13.51 -1.26
C PHE A 102 -1.93 -13.52 -1.17
N PHE A 103 -1.32 -12.62 -0.38
CA PHE A 103 0.13 -12.66 -0.13
C PHE A 103 0.56 -14.01 0.48
N TRP A 104 -0.19 -14.51 1.45
CA TRP A 104 0.11 -15.78 2.13
C TRP A 104 0.09 -17.00 1.20
N LEU A 105 -0.57 -16.93 0.04
CA LEU A 105 -0.54 -17.97 -0.99
C LEU A 105 0.83 -18.09 -1.66
N THR A 106 1.71 -17.11 -1.51
CA THR A 106 3.09 -17.18 -2.03
C THR A 106 4.00 -18.05 -1.18
N ILE A 107 3.76 -18.16 0.13
CA ILE A 107 4.69 -18.78 1.09
C ILE A 107 5.06 -20.24 0.77
N PRO A 108 4.16 -21.09 0.23
CA PRO A 108 4.53 -22.45 -0.17
C PRO A 108 5.53 -22.54 -1.34
N PHE A 109 5.80 -21.45 -2.07
CA PHE A 109 6.63 -21.42 -3.27
C PHE A 109 8.06 -20.91 -2.98
N PRO A 110 9.06 -21.19 -3.83
CA PRO A 110 10.36 -20.53 -3.76
C PRO A 110 10.23 -19.02 -4.02
N GLU A 111 11.14 -18.23 -3.44
CA GLU A 111 11.16 -16.77 -3.57
C GLU A 111 11.22 -16.31 -5.04
N SER A 112 12.00 -17.01 -5.87
CA SER A 112 12.12 -16.73 -7.31
C SER A 112 10.81 -16.89 -8.09
N ALA A 113 9.82 -17.62 -7.56
CA ALA A 113 8.52 -17.75 -8.19
C ALA A 113 7.59 -16.56 -7.91
N VAL A 114 7.88 -15.74 -6.88
CA VAL A 114 6.98 -14.67 -6.41
C VAL A 114 6.61 -13.68 -7.51
N PRO A 115 7.54 -13.12 -8.32
CA PRO A 115 7.20 -12.21 -9.41
C PRO A 115 6.23 -12.83 -10.44
N TYR A 116 6.39 -14.14 -10.72
CA TYR A 116 5.56 -14.89 -11.65
C TYR A 116 4.17 -15.21 -11.09
N LEU A 117 4.03 -15.30 -9.76
CA LEU A 117 2.75 -15.57 -9.10
C LEU A 117 1.86 -14.32 -9.04
N MET A 118 2.43 -13.12 -8.94
CA MET A 118 1.69 -11.87 -8.77
C MET A 118 0.51 -11.64 -9.74
N PRO A 119 0.62 -11.84 -11.07
CA PRO A 119 -0.52 -11.67 -11.98
C PRO A 119 -1.68 -12.62 -11.65
N PHE A 120 -1.38 -13.84 -11.20
CA PHE A 120 -2.40 -14.81 -10.81
C PHE A 120 -3.01 -14.47 -9.45
N LEU A 121 -2.25 -13.90 -8.52
CA LEU A 121 -2.80 -13.35 -7.28
C LEU A 121 -3.77 -12.21 -7.56
N MET A 122 -3.44 -11.31 -8.49
CA MET A 122 -4.36 -10.26 -8.92
C MET A 122 -5.62 -10.85 -9.57
N ALA A 123 -5.48 -11.88 -10.41
CA ALA A 123 -6.63 -12.60 -10.98
C ALA A 123 -7.56 -13.18 -9.89
N LEU A 124 -6.99 -13.74 -8.81
CA LEU A 124 -7.76 -14.21 -7.65
C LEU A 124 -8.51 -13.07 -6.93
N LYS A 125 -7.92 -11.88 -6.83
CA LYS A 125 -8.57 -10.69 -6.27
C LYS A 125 -9.78 -10.26 -7.12
N TYR A 126 -9.62 -10.17 -8.43
CA TYR A 126 -10.73 -9.86 -9.37
C TYR A 126 -11.84 -10.92 -9.34
N ALA A 127 -11.47 -12.19 -9.31
CA ALA A 127 -12.40 -13.31 -9.19
C ALA A 127 -13.22 -13.24 -7.89
N THR A 128 -12.54 -12.95 -6.77
CA THR A 128 -13.17 -12.76 -5.46
C THR A 128 -14.13 -11.57 -5.52
N CYS A 129 -13.68 -10.43 -6.03
CA CYS A 129 -14.48 -9.21 -6.19
C CYS A 129 -15.75 -9.43 -7.00
N ALA A 130 -15.67 -10.14 -8.13
CA ALA A 130 -16.82 -10.45 -8.97
C ALA A 130 -17.82 -11.35 -8.24
N THR A 131 -17.31 -12.31 -7.47
CA THR A 131 -18.11 -13.29 -6.73
C THR A 131 -18.83 -12.66 -5.54
N THR A 132 -18.13 -11.83 -4.73
CA THR A 132 -18.73 -11.15 -3.58
C THR A 132 -19.81 -10.16 -4.02
N ALA A 133 -19.58 -9.40 -5.10
CA ALA A 133 -20.58 -8.51 -5.67
C ALA A 133 -21.80 -9.25 -6.22
N TYR A 134 -21.59 -10.38 -6.93
CA TYR A 134 -22.69 -11.24 -7.36
C TYR A 134 -23.56 -11.70 -6.17
N LEU A 135 -22.92 -12.19 -5.09
CA LEU A 135 -23.64 -12.64 -3.90
C LEU A 135 -24.47 -11.51 -3.27
N TYR A 136 -23.90 -10.30 -3.20
CA TYR A 136 -24.61 -9.13 -2.71
C TYR A 136 -25.80 -8.77 -3.60
N PHE A 137 -25.66 -8.74 -4.93
CA PHE A 137 -26.78 -8.40 -5.81
C PHE A 137 -27.93 -9.40 -5.78
N ARG A 138 -27.64 -10.67 -5.47
CA ARG A 138 -28.67 -11.69 -5.30
C ARG A 138 -29.60 -11.44 -4.11
N THR A 139 -29.22 -10.63 -3.12
CA THR A 139 -30.11 -10.24 -2.02
C THR A 139 -31.21 -9.27 -2.47
N TYR A 140 -30.99 -8.54 -3.57
CA TYR A 140 -31.93 -7.56 -4.13
C TYR A 140 -32.94 -8.18 -5.11
N LYS A 141 -33.12 -9.51 -5.10
CA LYS A 141 -33.99 -10.26 -6.02
C LYS A 141 -33.65 -10.08 -7.51
N ILE A 142 -32.44 -9.61 -7.84
CA ILE A 142 -31.93 -9.48 -9.21
C ILE A 142 -31.75 -10.86 -9.81
N LYS A 143 -32.27 -11.12 -11.02
CA LYS A 143 -32.15 -12.44 -11.68
C LYS A 143 -30.68 -12.86 -11.88
N ASP A 144 -30.43 -14.17 -11.89
CA ASP A 144 -29.08 -14.75 -11.94
C ASP A 144 -28.20 -14.15 -13.05
N LEU A 145 -28.65 -14.17 -14.31
CA LEU A 145 -27.89 -13.60 -15.43
C LEU A 145 -27.55 -12.11 -15.23
N SER A 146 -28.49 -11.33 -14.70
CA SER A 146 -28.30 -9.90 -14.43
C SER A 146 -27.34 -9.67 -13.27
N ALA A 147 -27.41 -10.49 -12.22
CA ALA A 147 -26.47 -10.42 -11.10
C ALA A 147 -25.05 -10.77 -11.55
N ARG A 148 -24.88 -11.71 -12.50
CA ARG A 148 -23.57 -12.03 -13.09
C ARG A 148 -22.99 -10.85 -13.86
N ILE A 149 -23.80 -10.20 -14.70
CA ILE A 149 -23.41 -8.94 -15.37
C ILE A 149 -22.89 -7.95 -14.32
N GLY A 150 -23.67 -7.72 -13.26
CA GLY A 150 -23.33 -6.76 -12.22
C GLY A 150 -22.01 -7.09 -11.54
N GLY A 151 -21.77 -8.36 -11.19
CA GLY A 151 -20.52 -8.78 -10.56
C GLY A 151 -19.30 -8.44 -11.41
N PHE A 152 -19.37 -8.64 -12.73
CA PHE A 152 -18.30 -8.22 -13.65
C PHE A 152 -18.17 -6.71 -13.78
N LEU A 153 -19.29 -5.97 -13.81
CA LEU A 153 -19.25 -4.50 -13.83
C LEU A 153 -18.53 -3.90 -12.62
N TYR A 154 -18.75 -4.47 -11.44
CA TYR A 154 -18.08 -4.01 -10.23
C TYR A 154 -16.59 -4.39 -10.23
N ALA A 155 -16.29 -5.67 -10.49
CA ALA A 155 -14.93 -6.18 -10.44
C ALA A 155 -13.99 -5.57 -11.49
N PHE A 156 -14.50 -5.31 -12.70
CA PHE A 156 -13.74 -4.73 -13.80
C PHE A 156 -14.10 -3.26 -14.06
N SER A 157 -14.64 -2.58 -13.05
CA SER A 157 -14.84 -1.13 -13.11
C SER A 157 -13.54 -0.39 -13.35
N GLY A 158 -13.66 0.85 -13.86
CA GLY A 158 -12.52 1.74 -14.07
C GLY A 158 -11.63 1.87 -12.83
N PHE A 159 -12.23 1.88 -11.63
CA PHE A 159 -11.51 1.95 -10.36
C PHE A 159 -10.50 0.81 -10.18
N ASN A 160 -10.93 -0.45 -10.36
CA ASN A 160 -9.97 -1.55 -10.25
C ASN A 160 -8.97 -1.53 -11.41
N GLY A 161 -9.42 -1.19 -12.62
CA GLY A 161 -8.57 -1.11 -13.81
C GLY A 161 -7.40 -0.13 -13.68
N CYS A 162 -7.63 1.09 -13.21
CA CYS A 162 -6.54 2.08 -13.06
C CYS A 162 -5.64 1.75 -11.86
N ASN A 163 -6.18 1.16 -10.79
CA ASN A 163 -5.46 0.85 -9.57
C ASN A 163 -4.70 -0.50 -9.60
N ILE A 164 -4.61 -1.18 -10.75
CA ILE A 164 -3.76 -2.40 -10.87
C ILE A 164 -2.32 -2.09 -10.42
N VAL A 165 -1.84 -0.86 -10.67
CA VAL A 165 -0.53 -0.40 -10.21
C VAL A 165 -0.37 -0.45 -8.69
N PHE A 166 -1.45 -0.19 -7.95
CA PHE A 166 -1.53 -0.33 -6.49
C PHE A 166 -2.11 -1.70 -6.13
N ASN A 167 -1.31 -2.75 -6.31
CA ASN A 167 -1.76 -4.15 -6.23
C ASN A 167 -2.63 -4.49 -5.00
N HIS A 168 -2.44 -3.81 -3.88
CA HIS A 168 -3.11 -4.03 -2.60
C HIS A 168 -4.48 -3.34 -2.43
N PHE A 169 -4.85 -2.39 -3.32
CA PHE A 169 -6.15 -1.71 -3.24
C PHE A 169 -7.30 -2.67 -3.56
N THR A 170 -7.08 -3.57 -4.53
CA THR A 170 -8.10 -4.53 -4.99
C THR A 170 -8.54 -5.48 -3.86
N ASP A 171 -7.71 -5.73 -2.86
CA ASP A 171 -8.07 -6.53 -1.68
C ASP A 171 -9.29 -5.93 -0.97
N ALA A 172 -9.23 -4.64 -0.66
CA ALA A 172 -10.31 -3.92 0.01
C ALA A 172 -11.60 -3.91 -0.83
N VAL A 173 -11.46 -3.65 -2.14
CA VAL A 173 -12.58 -3.63 -3.08
C VAL A 173 -13.25 -5.01 -3.19
N ALA A 174 -12.46 -6.08 -3.17
CA ALA A 174 -12.95 -7.45 -3.33
C ALA A 174 -13.83 -7.92 -2.17
N PHE A 175 -13.56 -7.47 -0.94
CA PHE A 175 -14.32 -7.87 0.24
C PHE A 175 -15.41 -6.87 0.68
N PHE A 176 -15.41 -5.65 0.13
CA PHE A 176 -16.44 -4.64 0.45
C PHE A 176 -17.90 -5.10 0.24
N PRO A 177 -18.27 -5.82 -0.84
CA PRO A 177 -19.65 -6.30 -0.99
C PRO A 177 -20.05 -7.27 0.13
N LEU A 178 -19.08 -7.99 0.71
CA LEU A 178 -19.30 -8.90 1.84
C LEU A 178 -19.57 -8.14 3.14
N LEU A 179 -18.93 -6.98 3.33
CA LEU A 179 -19.24 -6.07 4.45
C LEU A 179 -20.68 -5.59 4.38
N LEU A 180 -21.11 -5.08 3.22
CA LEU A 180 -22.49 -4.65 3.04
C LEU A 180 -23.49 -5.82 3.17
N LEU A 181 -23.16 -7.00 2.64
CA LEU A 181 -23.99 -8.19 2.77
C LEU A 181 -24.22 -8.57 4.24
N THR A 182 -23.15 -8.59 5.05
CA THR A 182 -23.24 -8.94 6.47
C THR A 182 -23.89 -7.84 7.30
N PHE A 183 -23.61 -6.57 6.97
CA PHE A 183 -24.24 -5.40 7.59
C PHE A 183 -25.74 -5.35 7.32
N ASP A 184 -26.17 -5.49 6.07
CA ASP A 184 -27.60 -5.50 5.71
C ASP A 184 -28.32 -6.65 6.42
N SER A 185 -27.72 -7.84 6.43
CA SER A 185 -28.27 -9.00 7.14
C SER A 185 -28.47 -8.73 8.63
N LEU A 186 -27.51 -8.03 9.27
CA LEU A 186 -27.60 -7.60 10.67
C LEU A 186 -28.69 -6.56 10.88
N MET A 187 -28.83 -5.60 9.96
CA MET A 187 -29.82 -4.52 10.06
C MET A 187 -31.26 -5.00 9.79
N GLU A 188 -31.43 -6.03 8.98
CA GLU A 188 -32.73 -6.63 8.66
C GLU A 188 -33.35 -7.47 9.78
N LEU A 189 -32.66 -7.65 10.91
CA LEU A 189 -33.25 -8.32 12.08
C LEU A 189 -34.43 -7.54 12.69
N ASP A 190 -34.39 -6.20 12.60
CA ASP A 190 -35.39 -5.32 13.24
C ASP A 190 -36.39 -4.74 12.22
N THR A 191 -36.50 -5.35 11.04
CA THR A 191 -37.40 -4.87 9.96
C THR A 191 -38.77 -5.55 9.94
N GLY A 192 -39.03 -6.49 10.84
CA GLY A 192 -40.36 -7.10 11.06
C GLY A 192 -41.18 -6.37 12.14
N GLU A 193 -42.44 -6.81 12.32
CA GLU A 193 -43.40 -6.22 13.29
C GLU A 193 -43.02 -6.42 14.76
N GLU A 194 -42.10 -7.34 15.06
CA GLU A 194 -41.53 -7.52 16.40
C GLU A 194 -40.03 -7.24 16.37
N ALA A 195 -39.56 -6.32 17.23
CA ALA A 195 -38.15 -6.16 17.51
C ALA A 195 -37.64 -7.49 18.07
N SER A 196 -36.75 -8.16 17.34
CA SER A 196 -36.15 -9.40 17.82
C SER A 196 -35.39 -9.08 19.10
N PRO A 197 -35.56 -9.85 20.20
CA PRO A 197 -34.78 -9.65 21.40
C PRO A 197 -33.27 -9.67 21.06
N ILE A 198 -32.44 -8.99 21.85
CA ILE A 198 -30.97 -8.93 21.64
C ILE A 198 -30.37 -10.34 21.47
N SER A 199 -31.02 -11.37 22.04
CA SER A 199 -30.68 -12.80 21.92
C SER A 199 -30.76 -13.38 20.48
N HIS A 200 -31.52 -12.75 19.60
CA HIS A 200 -31.75 -13.22 18.23
C HIS A 200 -30.75 -12.63 17.24
N GLY A 201 -30.16 -13.51 16.43
CA GLY A 201 -29.29 -13.08 15.33
C GLY A 201 -27.80 -13.02 15.66
N TYR A 202 -27.34 -13.66 16.74
CA TYR A 202 -25.89 -13.81 17.05
C TYR A 202 -25.06 -14.23 15.84
N MET A 203 -25.54 -15.18 15.02
CA MET A 203 -24.81 -15.59 13.80
C MET A 203 -24.65 -14.46 12.77
N ARG A 204 -25.64 -13.57 12.63
CA ARG A 204 -25.55 -12.41 11.73
C ARG A 204 -24.59 -11.37 12.31
N TRP A 205 -24.67 -11.13 13.62
CA TRP A 205 -23.74 -10.26 14.34
C TRP A 205 -22.29 -10.77 14.25
N LEU A 206 -22.07 -12.07 14.44
CA LEU A 206 -20.75 -12.69 14.36
C LEU A 206 -20.19 -12.60 12.93
N ARG A 207 -20.99 -12.85 11.89
CA ARG A 207 -20.55 -12.70 10.50
C ARG A 207 -20.12 -11.27 10.18
N PHE A 208 -20.89 -10.28 10.65
CA PHE A 208 -20.52 -8.86 10.51
C PHE A 208 -19.23 -8.54 11.26
N THR A 209 -19.14 -8.98 12.53
CA THR A 209 -17.96 -8.80 13.40
C THR A 209 -16.68 -9.38 12.76
N LEU A 210 -16.75 -10.60 12.22
CA LEU A 210 -15.63 -11.24 11.54
C LEU A 210 -15.28 -10.55 10.21
N CYS A 211 -16.28 -10.04 9.48
CA CYS A 211 -16.04 -9.27 8.25
C CYS A 211 -15.37 -7.92 8.56
N VAL A 212 -15.75 -7.26 9.64
CA VAL A 212 -15.10 -6.04 10.15
C VAL A 212 -13.64 -6.34 10.50
N SER A 213 -13.40 -7.41 11.27
CA SER A 213 -12.04 -7.83 11.65
C SER A 213 -11.17 -8.12 10.41
N LEU A 214 -11.71 -8.86 9.44
CA LEU A 214 -11.02 -9.17 8.19
C LEU A 214 -10.62 -7.90 7.42
N LEU A 215 -11.54 -6.96 7.22
CA LEU A 215 -11.25 -5.74 6.45
C LEU A 215 -10.30 -4.79 7.17
N ALA A 216 -10.38 -4.71 8.50
CA ALA A 216 -9.45 -3.95 9.31
C ALA A 216 -8.02 -4.51 9.20
N ILE A 217 -7.86 -5.84 9.12
CA ILE A 217 -6.57 -6.51 8.91
C ILE A 217 -6.09 -6.30 7.46
N ILE A 218 -6.96 -6.49 6.47
CA ILE A 218 -6.58 -6.40 5.04
C ILE A 218 -5.96 -5.06 4.70
N ASN A 219 -6.65 -3.97 5.08
CA ASN A 219 -6.17 -2.62 4.80
C ASN A 219 -6.89 -1.61 5.69
N TYR A 220 -6.21 -1.15 6.75
CA TYR A 220 -6.77 -0.22 7.73
C TYR A 220 -7.14 1.14 7.13
N TYR A 221 -6.43 1.61 6.10
CA TYR A 221 -6.71 2.88 5.42
C TYR A 221 -8.05 2.82 4.66
N PHE A 222 -8.26 1.79 3.84
CA PHE A 222 -9.54 1.60 3.15
C PHE A 222 -10.67 1.28 4.12
N PHE A 223 -10.39 0.51 5.19
CA PHE A 223 -11.37 0.18 6.21
C PHE A 223 -11.93 1.44 6.89
N PHE A 224 -11.10 2.43 7.19
CA PHE A 224 -11.58 3.72 7.72
C PHE A 224 -12.62 4.37 6.80
N GLY A 225 -12.32 4.49 5.49
CA GLY A 225 -13.27 5.03 4.51
C GLY A 225 -14.57 4.21 4.42
N MET A 226 -14.49 2.87 4.57
CA MET A 226 -15.68 2.02 4.61
C MET A 226 -16.55 2.26 5.85
N VAL A 227 -15.96 2.57 7.01
CA VAL A 227 -16.72 2.91 8.22
C VAL A 227 -17.49 4.22 8.02
N VAL A 228 -16.85 5.24 7.43
CA VAL A 228 -17.52 6.50 7.06
C VAL A 228 -18.69 6.23 6.11
N PHE A 229 -18.46 5.43 5.06
CA PHE A 229 -19.52 5.06 4.11
C PHE A 229 -20.65 4.26 4.77
N LEU A 230 -20.33 3.31 5.65
CA LEU A 230 -21.34 2.51 6.36
C LEU A 230 -22.24 3.38 7.23
N PHE A 231 -21.69 4.40 7.91
CA PHE A 231 -22.48 5.35 8.67
C PHE A 231 -23.45 6.12 7.76
N LEU A 232 -22.93 6.71 6.67
CA LEU A 232 -23.76 7.41 5.67
C LEU A 232 -24.86 6.50 5.10
N TYR A 233 -24.49 5.29 4.73
CA TYR A 233 -25.36 4.27 4.19
C TYR A 233 -26.47 3.87 5.19
N ALA A 234 -26.12 3.68 6.47
CA ALA A 234 -27.05 3.35 7.53
C ALA A 234 -28.09 4.45 7.74
N VAL A 235 -27.65 5.71 7.79
CA VAL A 235 -28.54 6.87 7.94
C VAL A 235 -29.52 6.94 6.76
N ILE A 236 -29.02 6.84 5.52
CA ILE A 236 -29.85 6.98 4.32
C ILE A 236 -30.84 5.81 4.16
N ARG A 237 -30.41 4.56 4.38
CA ARG A 237 -31.24 3.37 4.14
C ARG A 237 -32.18 3.06 5.30
N TYR A 238 -31.74 3.24 6.55
CA TYR A 238 -32.40 2.64 7.72
C TYR A 238 -33.00 3.65 8.71
N ALA A 239 -32.65 4.94 8.67
CA ALA A 239 -33.20 5.92 9.61
C ALA A 239 -34.64 6.35 9.27
N ARG A 240 -34.99 6.39 7.98
CA ARG A 240 -36.27 6.95 7.53
C ARG A 240 -37.46 6.06 7.94
N GLY A 241 -38.44 6.67 8.61
CA GLY A 241 -39.73 6.03 8.90
C GLY A 241 -39.69 5.01 10.05
N ARG A 242 -38.66 5.06 10.91
CA ARG A 242 -38.54 4.18 12.08
C ARG A 242 -38.54 4.95 13.38
N SER A 243 -38.99 4.28 14.44
CA SER A 243 -38.90 4.82 15.81
C SER A 243 -37.44 4.97 16.24
N LEU A 244 -37.17 5.97 17.09
CA LEU A 244 -35.84 6.19 17.65
C LEU A 244 -35.31 4.96 18.39
N ARG A 245 -36.18 4.22 19.10
CA ARG A 245 -35.83 3.00 19.83
C ARG A 245 -35.32 1.90 18.91
N THR A 246 -36.01 1.66 17.79
CA THR A 246 -35.57 0.67 16.80
C THR A 246 -34.25 1.07 16.17
N LEU A 247 -34.11 2.34 15.79
CA LEU A 247 -32.88 2.86 15.20
C LEU A 247 -31.69 2.73 16.16
N LEU A 248 -31.88 3.08 17.44
CA LEU A 248 -30.85 2.95 18.47
C LEU A 248 -30.44 1.49 18.67
N SER A 249 -31.39 0.56 18.72
CA SER A 249 -31.11 -0.88 18.82
C SER A 249 -30.24 -1.37 17.64
N MET A 250 -30.60 -1.00 16.42
CA MET A 250 -29.85 -1.32 15.21
C MET A 250 -28.41 -0.79 15.27
N ILE A 251 -28.25 0.49 15.65
CA ILE A 251 -26.96 1.16 15.77
C ILE A 251 -26.10 0.49 16.85
N VAL A 252 -26.62 0.26 18.05
CA VAL A 252 -25.88 -0.39 19.15
C VAL A 252 -25.44 -1.80 18.75
N ARG A 253 -26.28 -2.55 18.05
CA ARG A 253 -25.93 -3.90 17.57
C ARG A 253 -24.82 -3.86 16.51
N ALA A 254 -24.82 -2.92 15.59
CA ALA A 254 -23.71 -2.76 14.65
C ALA A 254 -22.45 -2.19 15.30
N LEU A 255 -22.57 -1.21 16.20
CA LEU A 255 -21.43 -0.65 16.92
C LEU A 255 -20.75 -1.72 17.78
N SER A 256 -21.51 -2.54 18.50
CA SER A 256 -20.93 -3.66 19.27
C SER A 256 -20.21 -4.66 18.36
N GLY A 257 -20.79 -5.03 17.22
CA GLY A 257 -20.12 -5.92 16.26
C GLY A 257 -18.88 -5.27 15.62
N GLY A 258 -18.93 -3.97 15.35
CA GLY A 258 -17.81 -3.20 14.83
C GLY A 258 -16.67 -3.09 15.82
N ILE A 259 -16.96 -2.70 17.07
CA ILE A 259 -15.99 -2.57 18.16
C ILE A 259 -15.33 -3.93 18.44
N ILE A 260 -16.11 -5.00 18.58
CA ILE A 260 -15.54 -6.34 18.80
C ILE A 260 -14.73 -6.80 17.57
N GLY A 261 -15.14 -6.46 16.35
CA GLY A 261 -14.39 -6.77 15.14
C GLY A 261 -13.02 -6.09 15.10
N VAL A 262 -12.98 -4.79 15.43
CA VAL A 262 -11.72 -4.03 15.59
C VAL A 262 -10.89 -4.59 16.74
N LEU A 263 -11.52 -4.97 17.85
CA LEU A 263 -10.84 -5.55 19.00
C LEU A 263 -10.20 -6.90 18.64
N ILE A 264 -10.86 -7.77 17.87
CA ILE A 264 -10.27 -9.01 17.34
C ILE A 264 -9.07 -8.70 16.43
N ALA A 265 -9.13 -7.64 15.62
CA ALA A 265 -8.04 -7.19 14.76
C ALA A 265 -6.92 -6.43 15.50
N ALA A 266 -7.04 -6.18 16.81
CA ALA A 266 -6.18 -5.27 17.56
C ALA A 266 -4.69 -5.62 17.51
N LEU A 267 -4.32 -6.91 17.58
CA LEU A 267 -2.93 -7.36 17.41
C LEU A 267 -2.32 -6.79 16.12
N PHE A 268 -3.00 -6.96 14.99
CA PHE A 268 -2.51 -6.47 13.71
C PHE A 268 -2.50 -4.95 13.65
N LEU A 269 -3.61 -4.31 14.08
CA LEU A 269 -3.76 -2.85 14.00
C LEU A 269 -2.77 -2.10 14.90
N MET A 270 -2.50 -2.60 16.10
CA MET A 270 -1.56 -1.94 17.02
C MET A 270 -0.10 -2.11 16.56
N LEU A 271 0.22 -3.23 15.92
CA LEU A 271 1.53 -3.41 15.27
C LEU A 271 1.68 -2.49 14.05
N ALA A 272 0.63 -2.33 13.25
CA ALA A 272 0.60 -1.35 12.15
C ALA A 272 0.77 0.08 12.69
N LEU A 273 0.07 0.42 13.78
CA LEU A 273 0.17 1.73 14.43
C LEU A 273 1.60 2.05 14.86
N SER A 274 2.35 1.06 15.35
CA SER A 274 3.75 1.26 15.76
C SER A 274 4.68 1.69 14.62
N GLY A 275 4.36 1.33 13.37
CA GLY A 275 5.16 1.71 12.19
C GLY A 275 4.77 3.06 11.58
N ILE A 276 3.63 3.65 11.99
CA ILE A 276 3.15 4.94 11.44
C ILE A 276 3.02 6.05 12.47
N ALA A 277 3.15 5.73 13.76
CA ALA A 277 3.12 6.73 14.83
C ALA A 277 4.25 7.76 14.62
N GLY A 278 3.90 9.05 14.65
CA GLY A 278 4.86 10.16 14.44
C GLY A 278 5.16 10.49 12.97
N ASN A 279 4.49 9.86 12.00
CA ASN A 279 4.68 10.19 10.58
C ASN A 279 4.04 11.54 10.23
N THR A 280 4.86 12.51 9.82
CA THR A 280 4.47 13.90 9.50
C THR A 280 3.43 14.02 8.38
N ARG A 281 3.27 12.99 7.53
CA ARG A 281 2.26 12.99 6.47
C ARG A 281 0.82 12.99 7.01
N LEU A 282 0.62 12.61 8.27
CA LEU A 282 -0.68 12.65 8.95
C LEU A 282 -1.12 14.09 9.30
N GLU A 283 -0.23 15.08 9.19
CA GLU A 283 -0.49 16.47 9.57
C GLU A 283 -1.05 17.33 8.43
N ASN A 284 -1.02 16.82 7.18
CA ASN A 284 -1.48 17.54 6.00
C ASN A 284 -3.02 17.54 5.89
N VAL A 285 -3.66 18.57 6.45
CA VAL A 285 -5.12 18.73 6.45
C VAL A 285 -5.57 19.77 5.42
N VAL A 286 -6.73 19.55 4.78
CA VAL A 286 -7.35 20.53 3.87
C VAL A 286 -7.83 21.76 4.65
N LEU A 287 -7.46 22.96 4.18
CA LEU A 287 -7.72 24.24 4.87
C LEU A 287 -8.17 25.33 3.88
N GLY A 288 -8.77 26.40 4.41
CA GLY A 288 -9.11 27.60 3.62
C GLY A 288 -10.15 27.36 2.51
N TYR A 289 -9.99 28.05 1.39
CA TYR A 289 -10.92 27.96 0.24
C TYR A 289 -10.92 26.58 -0.42
N ASP A 290 -9.83 25.83 -0.29
CA ASP A 290 -9.68 24.47 -0.83
C ASP A 290 -10.63 23.47 -0.14
N MET A 291 -11.23 23.84 1.00
CA MET A 291 -12.30 23.04 1.62
C MET A 291 -13.58 23.02 0.76
N ILE A 292 -13.83 24.07 -0.02
CA ILE A 292 -15.11 24.28 -0.72
C ILE A 292 -14.97 24.11 -2.23
N VAL A 293 -13.85 24.52 -2.82
CA VAL A 293 -13.61 24.49 -4.27
C VAL A 293 -12.30 23.78 -4.56
N TYR A 294 -12.28 22.91 -5.58
CA TYR A 294 -11.02 22.26 -5.98
C TYR A 294 -10.04 23.30 -6.55
N PRO A 295 -8.73 23.16 -6.27
CA PRO A 295 -7.71 24.07 -6.82
C PRO A 295 -7.74 24.18 -8.35
N SER A 296 -8.17 23.10 -9.01
CA SER A 296 -8.34 23.03 -10.46
C SER A 296 -9.80 22.96 -10.87
N ALA A 297 -10.22 23.89 -11.71
CA ALA A 297 -11.57 23.91 -12.29
C ALA A 297 -11.84 22.71 -13.21
N LEU A 298 -10.79 22.05 -13.74
CA LEU A 298 -10.92 20.88 -14.61
C LEU A 298 -11.45 19.66 -13.85
N MET A 299 -11.25 19.60 -12.54
CA MET A 299 -11.64 18.48 -11.68
C MET A 299 -13.10 18.08 -11.84
N TYR A 300 -14.01 19.06 -11.95
CA TYR A 300 -15.44 18.80 -12.11
C TYR A 300 -15.76 18.07 -13.42
N LEU A 301 -15.08 18.44 -14.51
CA LEU A 301 -15.23 17.78 -15.81
C LEU A 301 -14.52 16.42 -15.83
N ASP A 302 -13.41 16.26 -15.12
CA ASP A 302 -12.71 14.97 -15.06
C ASP A 302 -13.47 13.95 -14.21
N ILE A 303 -14.14 14.38 -13.13
CA ILE A 303 -15.11 13.55 -12.39
C ILE A 303 -16.19 13.06 -13.35
N LEU A 304 -16.75 13.93 -14.19
CA LEU A 304 -17.76 13.55 -15.18
C LEU A 304 -17.19 12.58 -16.24
N LYS A 305 -16.02 12.89 -16.79
CA LYS A 305 -15.30 12.04 -17.76
C LYS A 305 -15.10 10.63 -17.21
N SER A 306 -14.67 10.51 -15.96
CA SER A 306 -14.38 9.24 -15.30
C SER A 306 -15.58 8.28 -15.24
N MET A 307 -16.81 8.80 -15.38
CA MET A 307 -18.05 8.02 -15.34
C MET A 307 -18.52 7.55 -16.72
N VAL A 308 -18.12 8.22 -17.79
CA VAL A 308 -18.66 8.00 -19.15
C VAL A 308 -17.66 7.42 -20.14
N MET A 309 -16.38 7.38 -19.78
CA MET A 309 -15.28 6.93 -20.64
C MET A 309 -14.33 5.97 -19.90
N VAL A 310 -13.73 5.04 -20.64
CA VAL A 310 -12.64 4.18 -20.13
C VAL A 310 -11.60 5.05 -19.43
N SER A 311 -11.22 4.63 -18.22
CA SER A 311 -10.44 5.45 -17.28
C SER A 311 -9.03 5.74 -17.78
N ASP A 312 -8.44 6.81 -17.27
CA ASP A 312 -7.01 7.06 -17.45
C ASP A 312 -6.18 6.17 -16.52
N ILE A 313 -4.91 6.01 -16.85
CA ILE A 313 -3.96 5.30 -15.98
C ILE A 313 -3.42 6.25 -14.90
N ILE A 314 -2.96 5.69 -13.78
CA ILE A 314 -2.35 6.49 -12.71
C ILE A 314 -1.05 7.12 -13.22
N GLY A 315 -0.78 8.36 -12.82
CA GLY A 315 0.44 9.07 -13.18
C GLY A 315 0.41 9.73 -14.57
N LYS A 316 -0.47 9.30 -15.49
CA LYS A 316 -0.56 9.79 -16.87
C LYS A 316 -2.01 9.84 -17.37
N GLY A 317 -2.60 11.03 -17.44
CA GLY A 317 -3.95 11.23 -17.96
C GLY A 317 -4.02 11.66 -19.41
N THR A 318 -5.25 11.88 -19.88
CA THR A 318 -5.54 12.21 -21.27
C THR A 318 -5.93 13.66 -21.44
N ILE A 319 -7.23 13.97 -21.50
CA ILE A 319 -7.79 15.31 -21.47
C ILE A 319 -8.22 15.67 -20.06
N LEU A 320 -8.30 16.96 -19.72
CA LEU A 320 -8.76 17.47 -18.40
C LEU A 320 -7.89 17.04 -17.22
N TYR A 321 -6.70 16.50 -17.50
CA TYR A 321 -5.79 15.96 -16.50
C TYR A 321 -4.88 17.06 -15.96
N ASP A 322 -4.57 16.96 -14.66
CA ASP A 322 -3.69 17.90 -13.98
C ASP A 322 -2.87 17.19 -12.88
N ALA A 323 -2.01 17.97 -12.19
CA ALA A 323 -1.22 17.46 -11.08
C ALA A 323 -2.08 16.96 -9.90
N THR A 324 -3.27 17.52 -9.70
CA THR A 324 -4.22 17.18 -8.62
C THR A 324 -4.74 15.76 -8.75
N VAL A 325 -5.01 15.31 -9.98
CA VAL A 325 -5.59 13.98 -10.26
C VAL A 325 -4.52 12.88 -10.37
N LYS A 326 -3.24 13.24 -10.50
CA LYS A 326 -2.15 12.34 -10.86
C LYS A 326 -2.14 10.99 -10.12
N ASN A 327 -2.37 11.03 -8.81
CA ASN A 327 -2.37 9.84 -7.93
C ASN A 327 -3.70 9.67 -7.16
N ALA A 328 -4.79 10.23 -7.69
CA ALA A 328 -6.06 10.34 -6.98
C ALA A 328 -6.96 9.10 -7.07
N SER A 329 -6.68 8.17 -7.99
CA SER A 329 -7.58 7.04 -8.31
C SER A 329 -8.96 7.46 -8.86
N LEU A 330 -9.01 8.56 -9.63
CA LEU A 330 -10.25 9.10 -10.20
C LEU A 330 -10.75 8.23 -11.38
N ALA A 331 -11.54 7.20 -11.06
CA ALA A 331 -12.08 6.28 -12.07
C ALA A 331 -13.40 5.64 -11.63
N VAL A 332 -14.45 5.74 -12.45
CA VAL A 332 -15.81 5.26 -12.11
C VAL A 332 -16.39 4.30 -13.15
N PHE A 333 -15.99 4.43 -14.41
CA PHE A 333 -16.61 3.82 -15.58
C PHE A 333 -17.01 2.35 -15.41
N LEU A 334 -18.26 2.03 -15.77
CA LEU A 334 -18.77 0.66 -15.82
C LEU A 334 -18.60 0.10 -17.25
N PRO A 335 -17.80 -0.96 -17.47
CA PRO A 335 -17.60 -1.53 -18.80
C PRO A 335 -18.91 -1.81 -19.51
N PHE A 336 -18.98 -1.54 -20.81
CA PHE A 336 -20.17 -1.67 -21.67
C PHE A 336 -21.31 -0.69 -21.39
N PHE A 337 -21.53 -0.25 -20.14
CA PHE A 337 -22.73 0.51 -19.75
C PHE A 337 -22.50 2.00 -19.48
N GLY A 338 -21.30 2.41 -19.06
CA GLY A 338 -21.05 3.78 -18.60
C GLY A 338 -22.07 4.21 -17.53
N LEU A 339 -22.63 5.42 -17.68
CA LEU A 339 -23.70 5.94 -16.81
C LEU A 339 -25.11 5.50 -17.21
N SER A 340 -25.28 4.77 -18.31
CA SER A 340 -26.60 4.48 -18.90
C SER A 340 -27.63 3.94 -17.90
N GLY A 341 -27.22 2.95 -17.10
CA GLY A 341 -28.10 2.31 -16.13
C GLY A 341 -28.45 3.20 -14.95
N VAL A 342 -27.51 4.03 -14.49
CA VAL A 342 -27.74 5.00 -13.41
C VAL A 342 -28.72 6.08 -13.86
N LEU A 343 -28.52 6.66 -15.05
CA LEU A 343 -29.41 7.67 -15.62
C LEU A 343 -30.81 7.11 -15.87
N SER A 344 -30.90 5.87 -16.37
CA SER A 344 -32.17 5.13 -16.50
C SER A 344 -32.90 5.03 -15.16
N PHE A 345 -32.18 4.67 -14.10
CA PHE A 345 -32.75 4.53 -12.77
C PHE A 345 -33.25 5.87 -12.22
N PHE A 346 -32.46 6.94 -12.36
CA PHE A 346 -32.85 8.28 -11.89
C PHE A 346 -34.14 8.78 -12.56
N ARG A 347 -34.29 8.51 -13.87
CA ARG A 347 -35.49 8.80 -14.65
C ARG A 347 -36.67 7.91 -14.26
N ALA A 348 -36.47 6.60 -14.18
CA ALA A 348 -37.52 5.65 -13.79
C ALA A 348 -38.09 5.92 -12.38
N TYR A 349 -37.29 6.55 -11.52
CA TYR A 349 -37.66 6.97 -10.16
C TYR A 349 -37.77 8.50 -10.04
N GLN A 350 -38.08 9.21 -11.12
CA GLN A 350 -38.43 10.63 -11.04
C GLN A 350 -39.73 10.78 -10.25
N GLY A 351 -39.73 11.68 -9.24
CA GLY A 351 -40.86 11.84 -8.31
C GLY A 351 -41.07 10.68 -7.32
N ARG A 352 -40.29 9.60 -7.39
CA ARG A 352 -40.40 8.43 -6.48
C ARG A 352 -39.29 8.45 -5.43
N LYS A 353 -39.66 8.18 -4.18
CA LYS A 353 -38.69 8.03 -3.09
C LYS A 353 -37.93 6.71 -3.24
N SER A 354 -36.60 6.78 -3.24
CA SER A 354 -35.71 5.62 -3.30
C SER A 354 -34.43 5.94 -2.54
N TRP A 355 -34.09 5.13 -1.53
CA TRP A 355 -32.88 5.35 -0.74
C TRP A 355 -31.62 5.17 -1.57
N ILE A 356 -31.60 4.29 -2.58
CA ILE A 356 -30.45 4.09 -3.48
C ILE A 356 -30.23 5.36 -4.31
N LYS A 357 -31.32 6.01 -4.76
CA LYS A 357 -31.24 7.28 -5.49
C LYS A 357 -30.67 8.38 -4.59
N THR A 358 -31.14 8.47 -3.35
CA THR A 358 -30.59 9.40 -2.34
C THR A 358 -29.11 9.12 -2.11
N LEU A 359 -28.71 7.87 -1.89
CA LEU A 359 -27.31 7.49 -1.66
C LEU A 359 -26.40 7.89 -2.82
N LEU A 360 -26.76 7.52 -4.05
CA LEU A 360 -25.96 7.85 -5.24
C LEU A 360 -25.86 9.36 -5.45
N TRP A 361 -26.95 10.10 -5.21
CA TRP A 361 -26.94 11.56 -5.31
C TRP A 361 -26.11 12.22 -4.21
N THR A 362 -26.18 11.72 -2.98
CA THR A 362 -25.33 12.19 -1.88
C THR A 362 -23.86 11.90 -2.16
N CYS A 363 -23.50 10.71 -2.64
CA CYS A 363 -22.13 10.39 -3.03
C CYS A 363 -21.64 11.31 -4.15
N PHE A 364 -22.48 11.59 -5.16
CA PHE A 364 -22.12 12.53 -6.21
C PHE A 364 -21.86 13.94 -5.66
N LEU A 365 -22.69 14.45 -4.74
CA LEU A 365 -22.46 15.76 -4.11
C LEU A 365 -21.19 15.77 -3.26
N ILE A 366 -20.91 14.69 -2.51
CA ILE A 366 -19.67 14.54 -1.74
C ILE A 366 -18.44 14.60 -2.66
N ALA A 367 -18.49 13.94 -3.82
CA ALA A 367 -17.41 13.96 -4.80
C ALA A 367 -17.12 15.37 -5.36
N LEU A 368 -18.11 16.26 -5.40
CA LEU A 368 -17.97 17.62 -5.91
C LEU A 368 -17.47 18.62 -4.86
N VAL A 369 -17.48 18.27 -3.57
CA VAL A 369 -17.08 19.18 -2.48
C VAL A 369 -15.81 18.65 -1.82
N PRO A 370 -14.66 19.35 -1.93
CA PRO A 370 -13.36 18.84 -1.49
C PRO A 370 -13.33 18.37 -0.03
N VAL A 371 -13.85 19.17 0.91
CA VAL A 371 -13.84 18.79 2.33
C VAL A 371 -14.66 17.53 2.56
N LEU A 372 -15.81 17.37 1.89
CA LEU A 372 -16.64 16.17 2.02
C LEU A 372 -15.95 14.95 1.42
N ASN A 373 -15.27 15.11 0.28
CA ASN A 373 -14.44 14.05 -0.30
C ASN A 373 -13.29 13.65 0.65
N SER A 374 -12.61 14.62 1.24
CA SER A 374 -11.45 14.41 2.12
C SER A 374 -11.79 13.66 3.42
N VAL A 375 -13.06 13.66 3.86
CA VAL A 375 -13.50 12.87 5.04
C VAL A 375 -13.11 11.40 4.92
N PHE A 376 -13.12 10.84 3.70
CA PHE A 376 -12.74 9.44 3.45
C PHE A 376 -11.24 9.16 3.59
N SER A 377 -10.44 10.21 3.74
CA SER A 377 -8.99 10.18 3.88
C SER A 377 -8.52 11.02 5.08
N LEU A 378 -9.31 11.08 6.16
CA LEU A 378 -8.99 11.84 7.39
C LEU A 378 -8.68 13.32 7.13
N PHE A 379 -9.45 13.95 6.26
CA PHE A 379 -9.31 15.36 5.88
C PHE A 379 -7.98 15.72 5.22
N ASN A 380 -7.31 14.74 4.60
CA ASN A 380 -6.06 14.98 3.90
C ASN A 380 -6.21 16.07 2.81
N SER A 381 -5.21 16.94 2.68
CA SER A 381 -5.19 18.01 1.67
C SER A 381 -5.09 17.51 0.23
N TRP A 382 -4.51 16.32 0.00
CA TRP A 382 -4.45 15.70 -1.32
C TRP A 382 -5.80 15.15 -1.74
N TYR A 383 -6.15 15.35 -3.02
CA TYR A 383 -7.37 14.78 -3.58
C TYR A 383 -7.25 13.26 -3.76
N TYR A 384 -8.04 12.51 -2.99
CA TYR A 384 -8.17 11.06 -3.15
C TYR A 384 -9.62 10.66 -3.44
N ALA A 385 -9.83 10.04 -4.60
CA ALA A 385 -11.08 9.40 -5.01
C ALA A 385 -11.13 7.90 -4.65
N ARG A 386 -10.25 7.45 -3.74
CA ARG A 386 -10.05 6.05 -3.35
C ARG A 386 -11.30 5.38 -2.75
N TRP A 387 -12.33 6.14 -2.40
CA TRP A 387 -13.61 5.63 -1.88
C TRP A 387 -14.65 5.30 -2.98
N TYR A 388 -14.39 5.66 -4.24
CA TYR A 388 -15.35 5.56 -5.35
C TYR A 388 -15.83 4.14 -5.65
N PHE A 389 -15.08 3.10 -5.29
CA PHE A 389 -15.55 1.72 -5.42
C PHE A 389 -16.87 1.49 -4.65
N MET A 390 -17.12 2.21 -3.56
CA MET A 390 -18.32 2.02 -2.75
C MET A 390 -19.62 2.43 -3.49
N PRO A 391 -19.75 3.65 -4.05
CA PRO A 391 -20.88 3.99 -4.91
C PRO A 391 -20.92 3.18 -6.22
N ILE A 392 -19.78 2.78 -6.80
CA ILE A 392 -19.73 1.95 -8.02
C ILE A 392 -20.49 0.63 -7.85
N LEU A 393 -20.45 0.01 -6.66
CA LEU A 393 -21.24 -1.20 -6.37
C LEU A 393 -22.74 -0.94 -6.56
N PHE A 394 -23.24 0.20 -6.09
CA PHE A 394 -24.65 0.57 -6.24
C PHE A 394 -24.98 1.04 -7.66
N MET A 395 -24.04 1.66 -8.36
CA MET A 395 -24.17 1.98 -9.79
C MET A 395 -24.33 0.71 -10.63
N ALA A 396 -23.53 -0.32 -10.37
CA ALA A 396 -23.66 -1.63 -10.99
C ALA A 396 -25.01 -2.29 -10.65
N LEU A 397 -25.44 -2.25 -9.38
CA LEU A 397 -26.74 -2.77 -8.94
C LEU A 397 -27.92 -2.13 -9.68
N VAL A 398 -28.01 -0.80 -9.72
CA VAL A 398 -29.12 -0.12 -10.42
C VAL A 398 -29.06 -0.34 -11.92
N THR A 399 -27.86 -0.45 -12.49
CA THR A 399 -27.68 -0.73 -13.92
C THR A 399 -28.29 -2.07 -14.30
N VAL A 400 -27.97 -3.14 -13.58
CA VAL A 400 -28.51 -4.46 -13.91
C VAL A 400 -29.99 -4.62 -13.58
N ARG A 401 -30.47 -3.87 -12.58
CA ARG A 401 -31.90 -3.80 -12.22
C ARG A 401 -32.74 -3.15 -13.32
N GLU A 402 -32.25 -2.06 -13.91
CA GLU A 402 -32.96 -1.41 -15.01
C GLU A 402 -32.81 -2.20 -16.31
N PHE A 403 -31.63 -2.77 -16.59
CA PHE A 403 -31.37 -3.54 -17.80
C PHE A 403 -32.19 -4.84 -17.89
N GLU A 404 -32.58 -5.42 -16.74
CA GLU A 404 -33.39 -6.63 -16.72
C GLU A 404 -34.88 -6.41 -16.99
N LYS A 405 -35.39 -5.18 -16.97
CA LYS A 405 -36.82 -4.89 -17.22
C LYS A 405 -37.22 -5.20 -18.66
N GLU A 406 -38.48 -5.55 -18.89
CA GLU A 406 -38.97 -5.79 -20.26
C GLU A 406 -39.00 -4.51 -21.08
N ASP A 407 -39.59 -3.46 -20.52
CA ASP A 407 -39.55 -2.11 -21.08
C ASP A 407 -38.19 -1.45 -20.84
N LEU A 408 -37.54 -1.06 -21.95
CA LEU A 408 -36.25 -0.38 -21.96
C LEU A 408 -36.37 1.11 -22.28
N THR A 409 -37.56 1.71 -22.28
CA THR A 409 -37.75 3.12 -22.65
C THR A 409 -36.83 4.03 -21.84
N ASN A 410 -36.83 3.91 -20.50
CA ASN A 410 -35.93 4.69 -19.66
C ASN A 410 -34.45 4.33 -19.88
N PHE A 411 -34.16 3.06 -20.18
CA PHE A 411 -32.80 2.59 -20.39
C PHE A 411 -32.19 3.17 -21.66
N ARG A 412 -32.97 3.23 -22.75
CA ARG A 412 -32.59 3.87 -24.02
C ARG A 412 -32.32 5.36 -23.83
N THR A 413 -33.16 6.06 -23.06
CA THR A 413 -32.90 7.47 -22.72
C THR A 413 -31.64 7.63 -21.89
N GLY A 414 -31.41 6.76 -20.89
CA GLY A 414 -30.17 6.76 -20.11
C GLY A 414 -28.94 6.55 -20.98
N THR A 415 -28.99 5.60 -21.91
CA THR A 415 -27.92 5.37 -22.90
C THR A 415 -27.71 6.58 -23.80
N LEU A 416 -28.77 7.20 -24.31
CA LEU A 416 -28.64 8.42 -25.13
C LEU A 416 -27.90 9.53 -24.37
N ILE A 417 -28.30 9.82 -23.13
CA ILE A 417 -27.66 10.86 -22.32
C ILE A 417 -26.20 10.49 -22.03
N SER A 418 -25.91 9.24 -21.66
CA SER A 418 -24.54 8.78 -21.41
C SER A 418 -23.66 8.91 -22.65
N THR A 419 -24.18 8.57 -23.83
CA THR A 419 -23.50 8.74 -25.11
C THR A 419 -23.27 10.21 -25.42
N LEU A 420 -24.25 11.10 -25.19
CA LEU A 420 -24.08 12.55 -25.40
C LEU A 420 -22.99 13.14 -24.49
N LEU A 421 -22.92 12.71 -23.23
CA LEU A 421 -21.86 13.11 -22.30
C LEU A 421 -20.49 12.59 -22.75
N PHE A 422 -20.41 11.38 -23.28
CA PHE A 422 -19.19 10.88 -23.92
C PHE A 422 -18.83 11.68 -25.17
N THR A 423 -19.80 12.01 -26.03
CA THR A 423 -19.58 12.88 -27.21
C THR A 423 -19.07 14.26 -26.81
N LEU A 424 -19.53 14.81 -25.68
CA LEU A 424 -18.98 16.07 -25.14
C LEU A 424 -17.47 15.95 -24.87
N MET A 425 -16.99 14.82 -24.35
CA MET A 425 -15.55 14.59 -24.15
C MET A 425 -14.78 14.57 -25.47
N LEU A 426 -15.37 14.01 -26.53
CA LEU A 426 -14.78 14.03 -27.87
C LEU A 426 -14.75 15.46 -28.44
N VAL A 427 -15.81 16.25 -28.24
CA VAL A 427 -15.85 17.66 -28.66
C VAL A 427 -14.80 18.48 -27.94
N ILE A 428 -14.61 18.26 -26.62
CA ILE A 428 -13.54 18.92 -25.84
C ILE A 428 -12.17 18.60 -26.44
N TYR A 429 -11.92 17.34 -26.81
CA TYR A 429 -10.67 16.95 -27.47
C TYR A 429 -10.43 17.65 -28.82
N CYS A 430 -11.52 17.98 -29.55
CA CYS A 430 -11.45 18.70 -30.81
C CYS A 430 -11.22 20.21 -30.65
N LEU A 431 -11.26 20.76 -29.43
CA LEU A 431 -11.05 22.20 -29.23
C LEU A 431 -9.62 22.61 -29.62
N PRO A 432 -9.45 23.81 -30.21
CA PRO A 432 -8.13 24.31 -30.56
C PRO A 432 -7.29 24.60 -29.30
N THR A 433 -6.00 24.29 -29.38
CA THR A 433 -4.98 24.70 -28.40
C THR A 433 -3.81 25.38 -29.13
N ARG A 434 -2.80 25.84 -28.39
CA ARG A 434 -1.56 26.37 -28.96
C ARG A 434 -0.44 25.36 -28.80
N ASP A 435 0.34 25.17 -29.86
CA ASP A 435 1.60 24.42 -29.80
C ASP A 435 2.74 25.27 -29.20
N GLU A 436 3.93 24.69 -29.06
CA GLU A 436 5.13 25.37 -28.54
C GLU A 436 5.52 26.61 -29.34
N SER A 437 5.14 26.67 -30.62
CA SER A 437 5.37 27.83 -31.50
C SER A 437 4.28 28.92 -31.37
N GLY A 438 3.26 28.69 -30.54
CA GLY A 438 2.11 29.57 -30.35
C GLY A 438 1.05 29.45 -31.44
N LYS A 439 1.20 28.51 -32.40
CA LYS A 439 0.25 28.31 -33.51
C LYS A 439 -0.98 27.56 -33.00
N ILE A 440 -2.15 27.96 -33.51
CA ILE A 440 -3.40 27.27 -33.23
C ILE A 440 -3.40 25.90 -33.91
N VAL A 441 -3.55 24.85 -33.11
CA VAL A 441 -3.59 23.45 -33.52
C VAL A 441 -4.84 22.77 -32.97
N PHE A 442 -5.43 21.87 -33.76
CA PHE A 442 -6.60 21.07 -33.38
C PHE A 442 -6.18 19.65 -33.00
N PHE A 443 -6.96 18.98 -32.15
CA PHE A 443 -6.73 17.59 -31.71
C PHE A 443 -5.40 17.38 -30.95
N GLN A 444 -4.93 18.42 -30.26
CA GLN A 444 -3.67 18.40 -29.48
C GLN A 444 -3.84 18.82 -28.01
N ILE A 445 -5.07 18.90 -27.50
CA ILE A 445 -5.31 19.27 -26.09
C ILE A 445 -4.98 18.14 -25.09
N SER A 446 -4.90 16.90 -25.57
CA SER A 446 -4.58 15.73 -24.73
C SER A 446 -3.09 15.62 -24.50
N GLU A 447 -2.65 15.45 -23.25
CA GLU A 447 -1.25 15.18 -22.92
C GLU A 447 -0.76 13.88 -23.56
N ASN A 448 -1.59 12.82 -23.49
CA ASN A 448 -1.28 11.50 -24.02
C ASN A 448 -2.28 11.09 -25.11
N LYS A 449 -2.06 11.58 -26.34
CA LYS A 449 -2.99 11.40 -27.48
C LYS A 449 -3.34 9.94 -27.77
N ASP A 450 -2.35 9.05 -27.77
CA ASP A 450 -2.57 7.63 -28.06
C ASP A 450 -3.46 6.95 -27.02
N TYR A 451 -3.29 7.32 -25.74
CA TYR A 451 -4.11 6.79 -24.65
C TYR A 451 -5.54 7.26 -24.79
N PHE A 452 -5.73 8.55 -25.10
CA PHE A 452 -7.05 9.12 -25.34
C PHE A 452 -7.76 8.41 -26.49
N ILE A 453 -7.09 8.23 -27.63
CA ILE A 453 -7.67 7.60 -28.81
C ILE A 453 -8.09 6.15 -28.51
N ARG A 454 -7.23 5.36 -27.84
CA ARG A 454 -7.57 3.98 -27.43
C ARG A 454 -8.77 3.95 -26.49
N ASN A 455 -8.77 4.80 -25.46
CA ASN A 455 -9.88 4.92 -24.52
C ASN A 455 -11.18 5.32 -25.23
N ALA A 456 -11.11 6.27 -26.16
CA ALA A 456 -12.25 6.80 -26.90
C ALA A 456 -12.84 5.77 -27.86
N ILE A 457 -12.01 5.08 -28.65
CA ILE A 457 -12.46 4.04 -29.57
C ILE A 457 -13.14 2.90 -28.81
N ALA A 458 -12.53 2.42 -27.73
CA ALA A 458 -13.11 1.35 -26.93
C ALA A 458 -14.44 1.75 -26.30
N THR A 459 -14.51 2.97 -25.75
CA THR A 459 -15.74 3.54 -25.20
C THR A 459 -16.82 3.66 -26.29
N ALA A 460 -16.47 4.13 -27.49
CA ALA A 460 -17.40 4.24 -28.62
C ALA A 460 -17.93 2.87 -29.05
N CYS A 461 -17.07 1.85 -29.19
CA CYS A 461 -17.48 0.49 -29.50
C CYS A 461 -18.44 -0.08 -28.45
N MET A 462 -18.19 0.17 -27.16
CA MET A 462 -19.07 -0.23 -26.07
C MET A 462 -20.45 0.43 -26.17
N TYR A 463 -20.53 1.75 -26.37
CA TYR A 463 -21.81 2.45 -26.53
C TYR A 463 -22.55 2.03 -27.79
N VAL A 464 -21.87 1.88 -28.93
CA VAL A 464 -22.50 1.38 -30.17
C VAL A 464 -23.09 -0.02 -29.94
N GLY A 465 -22.32 -0.93 -29.32
CA GLY A 465 -22.80 -2.26 -28.96
C GLY A 465 -24.02 -2.21 -28.02
N LEU A 466 -24.02 -1.32 -27.03
CA LEU A 466 -25.14 -1.15 -26.10
C LEU A 466 -26.39 -0.61 -26.80
N ILE A 467 -26.24 0.39 -27.68
CA ILE A 467 -27.32 0.97 -28.48
C ILE A 467 -27.94 -0.11 -29.35
N LEU A 468 -27.13 -0.85 -30.11
CA LEU A 468 -27.60 -1.94 -30.98
C LEU A 468 -28.32 -3.02 -30.17
N LEU A 469 -27.79 -3.40 -29.00
CA LEU A 469 -28.42 -4.38 -28.12
C LEU A 469 -29.80 -3.91 -27.61
N CYS A 470 -29.92 -2.65 -27.22
CA CYS A 470 -31.16 -2.07 -26.70
C CYS A 470 -32.23 -1.83 -27.78
N LEU A 471 -31.83 -1.62 -29.03
CA LEU A 471 -32.74 -1.38 -30.16
C LEU A 471 -33.17 -2.67 -30.86
N LEU A 472 -32.23 -3.58 -31.14
CA LEU A 472 -32.47 -4.74 -32.00
C LEU A 472 -32.97 -5.98 -31.24
N VAL A 473 -32.59 -6.16 -29.97
CA VAL A 473 -32.90 -7.38 -29.22
C VAL A 473 -34.10 -7.18 -28.30
N ARG A 474 -35.29 -7.57 -28.77
CA ARG A 474 -36.55 -7.46 -28.01
C ARG A 474 -36.70 -8.52 -26.90
N SER A 475 -36.23 -9.75 -27.14
CA SER A 475 -36.35 -10.83 -26.15
C SER A 475 -35.45 -10.57 -24.94
N ARG A 476 -36.05 -10.39 -23.75
CA ARG A 476 -35.34 -10.19 -22.48
C ARG A 476 -34.27 -11.26 -22.22
N LYS A 477 -34.62 -12.55 -22.41
CA LYS A 477 -33.70 -13.67 -22.15
C LYS A 477 -32.50 -13.64 -23.10
N ARG A 478 -32.73 -13.37 -24.39
CA ARG A 478 -31.65 -13.24 -25.39
C ARG A 478 -30.79 -12.02 -25.11
N ARG A 479 -31.41 -10.89 -24.77
CA ARG A 479 -30.73 -9.63 -24.44
C ARG A 479 -29.81 -9.77 -23.23
N LEU A 480 -30.26 -10.42 -22.16
CA LEU A 480 -29.41 -10.65 -20.97
C LEU A 480 -28.23 -11.59 -21.26
N ARG A 481 -28.40 -12.61 -22.11
CA ARG A 481 -27.30 -13.50 -22.51
C ARG A 481 -26.26 -12.79 -23.36
N ILE A 482 -26.70 -12.02 -24.37
CA ILE A 482 -25.81 -11.22 -25.20
C ILE A 482 -25.15 -10.12 -24.36
N GLY A 483 -25.92 -9.46 -23.48
CA GLY A 483 -25.41 -8.45 -22.55
C GLY A 483 -24.34 -9.00 -21.62
N LEU A 484 -24.50 -10.23 -21.11
CA LEU A 484 -23.45 -10.90 -20.33
C LEU A 484 -22.18 -11.13 -21.15
N LEU A 485 -22.30 -11.66 -22.37
CA LEU A 485 -21.16 -11.85 -23.26
C LEU A 485 -20.44 -10.53 -23.56
N LEU A 486 -21.18 -9.49 -23.96
CA LEU A 486 -20.63 -8.16 -24.25
C LEU A 486 -20.04 -7.50 -23.00
N THR A 487 -20.59 -7.75 -21.81
CA THR A 487 -20.00 -7.28 -20.55
C THR A 487 -18.65 -7.96 -20.30
N CYS A 488 -18.55 -9.28 -20.48
CA CYS A 488 -17.27 -9.99 -20.35
C CYS A 488 -16.23 -9.48 -21.35
N LEU A 489 -16.61 -9.33 -22.63
CA LEU A 489 -15.73 -8.79 -23.67
C LEU A 489 -15.33 -7.33 -23.40
N SER A 490 -16.24 -6.50 -22.93
CA SER A 490 -15.93 -5.10 -22.57
C SER A 490 -15.05 -5.02 -21.33
N SER A 491 -15.27 -5.90 -20.35
CA SER A 491 -14.41 -5.99 -19.15
C SER A 491 -12.99 -6.40 -19.53
N LEU A 492 -12.87 -7.39 -20.41
CA LEU A 492 -11.60 -7.82 -20.99
C LEU A 492 -10.91 -6.67 -21.73
N ALA A 493 -11.62 -6.00 -22.65
CA ALA A 493 -11.09 -4.90 -23.44
C ALA A 493 -10.67 -3.71 -22.57
N ALA A 494 -11.51 -3.27 -21.63
CA ALA A 494 -11.19 -2.17 -20.71
C ALA A 494 -9.93 -2.48 -19.88
N THR A 495 -9.83 -3.70 -19.34
CA THR A 495 -8.65 -4.14 -18.58
C THR A 495 -7.41 -4.20 -19.46
N MET A 496 -7.50 -4.80 -20.66
CA MET A 496 -6.39 -4.84 -21.61
C MET A 496 -5.91 -3.44 -21.99
N ILE A 497 -6.81 -2.47 -22.20
CA ILE A 497 -6.41 -1.10 -22.55
C ILE A 497 -5.66 -0.43 -21.40
N MET A 498 -6.10 -0.62 -20.15
CA MET A 498 -5.37 -0.11 -18.99
C MET A 498 -3.98 -0.72 -18.87
N LEU A 499 -3.87 -2.02 -19.12
CA LEU A 499 -2.60 -2.71 -19.10
C LEU A 499 -1.68 -2.28 -20.26
N ILE A 500 -2.21 -2.12 -21.48
CA ILE A 500 -1.44 -1.68 -22.65
C ILE A 500 -0.97 -0.23 -22.48
N ASN A 501 -1.84 0.67 -22.02
CA ASN A 501 -1.47 2.06 -21.75
C ASN A 501 -0.41 2.11 -20.65
N GLY A 502 -0.58 1.35 -19.57
CA GLY A 502 0.42 1.24 -18.51
C GLY A 502 1.77 0.71 -18.99
N MET A 503 1.78 -0.41 -19.70
CA MET A 503 3.01 -0.97 -20.26
C MET A 503 3.70 -0.03 -21.23
N SER A 504 2.97 0.78 -21.99
CA SER A 504 3.61 1.71 -22.93
C SER A 504 4.43 2.80 -22.27
N LEU A 505 4.33 2.97 -20.94
CA LEU A 505 5.24 3.81 -20.16
C LEU A 505 6.62 3.21 -19.97
N VAL A 506 6.78 1.91 -20.17
CA VAL A 506 8.07 1.24 -20.09
C VAL A 506 8.36 0.55 -21.43
N ASN A 507 9.42 1.00 -22.10
CA ASN A 507 9.85 0.38 -23.36
C ASN A 507 10.41 -1.04 -23.11
N HIS A 508 10.53 -1.84 -24.17
CA HIS A 508 11.02 -3.21 -24.05
C HIS A 508 12.43 -3.28 -23.43
N TYR A 509 13.29 -2.30 -23.75
CA TYR A 509 14.61 -2.17 -23.14
C TYR A 509 14.52 -2.01 -21.62
N GLY A 510 13.73 -1.06 -21.11
CA GLY A 510 13.56 -0.82 -19.68
C GLY A 510 13.01 -2.03 -18.93
N MET A 511 12.15 -2.84 -19.55
CA MET A 511 11.70 -4.11 -18.98
C MET A 511 12.83 -5.14 -18.91
N GLN A 512 13.63 -5.29 -19.97
CA GLN A 512 14.80 -6.18 -19.95
C GLN A 512 15.81 -5.73 -18.90
N MET A 513 16.07 -4.43 -18.78
CA MET A 513 16.98 -3.87 -17.78
C MET A 513 16.44 -4.10 -16.37
N TRP A 514 15.14 -3.88 -16.13
CA TRP A 514 14.52 -4.20 -14.84
C TRP A 514 14.65 -5.69 -14.51
N LYS A 515 14.35 -6.58 -15.45
CA LYS A 515 14.46 -8.03 -15.25
C LYS A 515 15.92 -8.41 -14.95
N GLN A 516 16.84 -7.84 -15.70
CA GLN A 516 18.26 -8.05 -15.52
C GLN A 516 18.71 -7.61 -14.13
N GLN A 517 18.37 -6.38 -13.70
CA GLN A 517 18.69 -5.85 -12.37
C GLN A 517 18.06 -6.63 -11.21
N MET A 518 16.78 -6.98 -11.35
CA MET A 518 15.99 -7.49 -10.22
C MET A 518 16.04 -9.01 -10.08
N LEU A 519 16.10 -9.74 -11.19
CA LEU A 519 15.89 -11.20 -11.20
C LEU A 519 17.12 -11.97 -11.70
N ASP A 520 17.80 -11.46 -12.72
CA ASP A 520 18.89 -12.20 -13.37
C ASP A 520 20.28 -11.80 -12.84
N SER A 521 20.42 -10.62 -12.23
CA SER A 521 21.64 -10.14 -11.59
C SER A 521 21.43 -9.89 -10.10
N LYS A 522 22.45 -10.24 -9.33
CA LYS A 522 22.55 -9.93 -7.90
C LYS A 522 23.98 -9.46 -7.64
N PRO A 523 24.19 -8.34 -6.94
CA PRO A 523 25.53 -7.94 -6.53
C PRO A 523 26.20 -9.03 -5.69
N ASP A 524 27.51 -9.18 -5.86
CA ASP A 524 28.31 -10.07 -5.03
C ASP A 524 28.26 -9.56 -3.58
N THR A 525 28.21 -10.49 -2.63
CA THR A 525 28.52 -10.16 -1.23
C THR A 525 30.02 -9.93 -1.14
N LEU A 526 30.44 -8.69 -0.94
CA LEU A 526 31.87 -8.31 -0.92
C LEU A 526 32.51 -8.65 0.42
N ASP A 527 31.80 -8.42 1.52
CA ASP A 527 32.24 -8.77 2.87
C ASP A 527 31.20 -9.61 3.60
N SER A 528 31.64 -10.69 4.24
CA SER A 528 30.76 -11.52 5.08
C SER A 528 30.95 -11.29 6.57
N ASN A 529 32.03 -10.62 6.97
CA ASN A 529 32.46 -10.50 8.36
C ASN A 529 32.09 -9.17 9.02
N VAL A 530 31.68 -8.18 8.22
CA VAL A 530 31.36 -6.82 8.69
C VAL A 530 29.98 -6.45 8.18
N PHE A 531 29.14 -5.87 9.04
CA PHE A 531 27.89 -5.27 8.61
C PHE A 531 28.17 -3.97 7.85
N TYR A 532 27.53 -3.80 6.71
CA TYR A 532 27.59 -2.58 5.93
C TYR A 532 26.25 -2.32 5.25
N ARG A 533 26.01 -1.05 4.91
CA ARG A 533 24.96 -0.64 3.99
C ARG A 533 25.54 -0.37 2.61
N VAL A 534 24.69 -0.52 1.62
CA VAL A 534 24.98 -0.12 0.24
C VAL A 534 24.11 1.06 -0.18
N GLU A 535 24.51 1.69 -1.26
CA GLU A 535 23.68 2.62 -2.03
C GLU A 535 23.74 2.22 -3.50
N THR A 536 22.64 2.33 -4.22
CA THR A 536 22.62 2.12 -5.66
C THR A 536 22.41 3.44 -6.40
N GLU A 537 22.89 3.51 -7.64
CA GLU A 537 22.52 4.60 -8.56
C GLU A 537 21.00 4.79 -8.62
N GLY A 538 20.54 6.04 -8.77
CA GLY A 538 19.11 6.38 -8.80
C GLY A 538 18.25 5.71 -9.90
N SER A 539 18.85 4.88 -10.75
CA SER A 539 18.14 4.00 -11.70
C SER A 539 17.55 2.73 -11.04
N ALA A 540 18.00 2.40 -9.83
CA ALA A 540 17.56 1.24 -9.05
C ALA A 540 16.77 1.70 -7.83
N THR A 541 15.47 1.38 -7.76
CA THR A 541 14.64 1.71 -6.61
C THR A 541 14.15 0.46 -5.90
N ASN A 542 14.53 0.31 -4.64
CA ASN A 542 14.23 -0.85 -3.78
C ASN A 542 14.79 -2.19 -4.29
N TYR A 543 15.80 -2.19 -5.15
CA TYR A 543 16.37 -3.45 -5.65
C TYR A 543 17.20 -4.15 -4.58
N GLU A 544 17.77 -3.38 -3.66
CA GLU A 544 18.51 -3.85 -2.49
C GLU A 544 17.62 -4.67 -1.56
N MET A 545 16.32 -4.32 -1.47
CA MET A 545 15.32 -5.17 -0.77
C MET A 545 15.26 -6.56 -1.38
N VAL A 546 15.26 -6.63 -2.71
CA VAL A 546 15.22 -7.88 -3.49
C VAL A 546 16.54 -8.64 -3.39
N TRP A 547 17.69 -7.97 -3.35
CA TRP A 547 18.96 -8.66 -3.14
C TRP A 547 19.16 -9.08 -1.68
N GLY A 548 18.41 -8.49 -0.76
CA GLY A 548 18.53 -8.72 0.68
C GLY A 548 19.73 -8.01 1.28
N MET A 549 20.01 -6.81 0.78
CA MET A 549 21.14 -5.98 1.21
C MET A 549 20.60 -4.79 2.01
N PRO A 550 21.15 -4.52 3.21
CA PRO A 550 20.89 -3.28 3.92
C PRO A 550 21.31 -2.07 3.07
N THR A 551 20.49 -1.04 3.05
CA THR A 551 20.71 0.14 2.19
C THR A 551 20.42 1.43 2.95
N ILE A 552 20.87 2.56 2.41
CA ILE A 552 20.45 3.91 2.81
C ILE A 552 19.41 4.51 1.85
N HIS A 553 19.09 3.80 0.76
CA HIS A 553 18.07 4.15 -0.22
C HIS A 553 16.80 3.34 -0.02
N CYS A 554 15.63 3.98 -0.02
CA CYS A 554 14.37 3.26 0.14
C CYS A 554 13.15 4.06 -0.31
N PHE A 555 12.33 3.51 -1.21
CA PHE A 555 11.02 4.06 -1.54
C PHE A 555 9.89 3.31 -0.82
N LEU A 556 9.54 3.77 0.39
CA LEU A 556 8.49 3.21 1.23
C LEU A 556 7.71 4.30 1.99
N SER A 557 6.38 4.29 1.87
CA SER A 557 5.53 5.34 2.48
C SER A 557 5.38 5.23 4.00
N THR A 558 5.58 4.04 4.56
CA THR A 558 5.38 3.71 5.97
C THR A 558 6.72 3.26 6.54
N VAL A 559 7.42 4.21 7.17
CA VAL A 559 8.65 3.97 7.93
C VAL A 559 8.55 4.69 9.28
N PRO A 560 9.37 4.29 10.28
CA PRO A 560 9.38 4.94 11.57
C PRO A 560 9.69 6.45 11.51
N ALA A 561 9.10 7.22 12.43
CA ALA A 561 9.25 8.68 12.51
C ALA A 561 10.70 9.11 12.75
N GLU A 562 11.45 8.29 13.48
CA GLU A 562 12.86 8.47 13.82
C GLU A 562 13.72 8.63 12.56
N ILE A 563 13.37 7.99 11.45
CA ILE A 563 14.07 8.15 10.16
C ILE A 563 13.81 9.54 9.58
N PHE A 564 12.56 10.05 9.66
CA PHE A 564 12.24 11.41 9.21
C PHE A 564 12.97 12.45 10.05
N ASN A 565 12.98 12.26 11.37
CA ASN A 565 13.63 13.16 12.32
C ASN A 565 15.14 13.18 12.11
N PHE A 566 15.78 12.02 11.94
CA PHE A 566 17.21 11.93 11.63
C PHE A 566 17.58 12.73 10.38
N TYR A 567 16.92 12.47 9.24
CA TYR A 567 17.27 13.14 7.99
C TYR A 567 16.98 14.65 8.01
N SER A 568 15.85 15.06 8.57
CA SER A 568 15.46 16.47 8.66
C SER A 568 16.30 17.24 9.69
N GLY A 569 16.60 16.59 10.82
CA GLY A 569 17.41 17.12 11.91
C GLY A 569 18.85 17.35 11.50
N THR A 570 19.51 16.32 10.93
CA THR A 570 20.94 16.34 10.61
C THR A 570 21.29 17.18 9.38
N ILE A 571 20.78 16.80 8.20
CA ILE A 571 21.17 17.40 6.91
C ILE A 571 20.06 18.25 6.27
N GLY A 572 18.92 18.43 6.95
CA GLY A 572 17.79 19.18 6.42
C GLY A 572 17.05 18.48 5.26
N PHE A 573 17.29 17.18 5.06
CA PHE A 573 16.64 16.41 4.01
C PHE A 573 15.20 16.08 4.42
N THR A 574 14.23 16.61 3.65
CA THR A 574 12.82 16.29 3.87
C THR A 574 12.47 15.01 3.14
N ARG A 575 12.49 13.89 3.87
CA ARG A 575 12.00 12.61 3.38
C ARG A 575 10.50 12.71 3.09
N THR A 576 10.09 12.40 1.87
CA THR A 576 8.66 12.31 1.50
C THR A 576 8.17 10.86 1.61
N VAL A 577 8.28 10.12 0.52
CA VAL A 577 8.03 8.68 0.44
C VAL A 577 9.31 7.88 0.22
N GLU A 578 10.42 8.57 -0.05
CA GLU A 578 11.69 7.99 -0.44
C GLU A 578 12.83 8.55 0.44
N SER A 579 13.63 7.66 1.02
CA SER A 579 14.97 7.94 1.54
C SER A 579 15.93 7.92 0.35
N ASN A 580 16.35 9.11 -0.09
CA ASN A 580 17.33 9.28 -1.17
C ASN A 580 18.14 10.55 -0.89
N PRO A 581 19.05 10.50 0.10
CA PRO A 581 19.82 11.66 0.49
C PRO A 581 20.77 12.08 -0.65
N PRO A 582 20.99 13.39 -0.86
CA PRO A 582 21.81 13.87 -1.97
C PRO A 582 23.26 13.34 -1.87
N LEU A 583 23.89 13.09 -3.03
CA LEU A 583 25.25 12.52 -3.12
C LEU A 583 26.30 13.31 -2.33
N ARG A 584 26.16 14.63 -2.24
CA ARG A 584 27.03 15.50 -1.42
C ARG A 584 27.08 15.16 0.09
N GLY A 585 26.19 14.28 0.57
CA GLY A 585 26.12 13.86 1.97
C GLY A 585 27.19 12.83 2.32
N GLU A 586 28.44 13.26 2.44
CA GLU A 586 29.62 12.43 2.71
C GLU A 586 29.67 11.98 4.17
N GLY A 587 29.50 12.92 5.11
CA GLY A 587 29.49 12.63 6.54
C GLY A 587 28.30 11.76 6.93
N LEU A 588 27.13 12.02 6.33
CA LEU A 588 25.95 11.17 6.46
C LEU A 588 26.24 9.70 6.09
N ARG A 589 26.87 9.46 4.94
CA ARG A 589 27.21 8.09 4.48
C ARG A 589 28.19 7.39 5.42
N ALA A 590 29.19 8.13 5.90
CA ALA A 590 30.15 7.63 6.88
C ALA A 590 29.46 7.16 8.18
N ILE A 591 28.61 8.00 8.79
CA ILE A 591 27.92 7.66 10.05
C ILE A 591 26.82 6.59 9.88
N LEU A 592 26.27 6.42 8.68
CA LEU A 592 25.29 5.39 8.37
C LEU A 592 25.91 4.00 8.10
N SER A 593 27.24 3.87 8.23
CA SER A 593 27.98 2.65 7.91
C SER A 593 27.74 2.20 6.46
N GLU A 594 27.64 3.15 5.54
CA GLU A 594 27.63 2.89 4.10
C GLU A 594 29.06 2.57 3.67
N LYS A 595 29.23 1.43 3.00
CA LYS A 595 30.54 0.95 2.56
C LYS A 595 30.67 0.91 1.04
N TYR A 596 29.58 0.59 0.35
CA TYR A 596 29.63 0.36 -1.09
C TYR A 596 28.54 1.10 -1.83
N TYR A 597 28.97 1.92 -2.78
CA TYR A 597 28.13 2.43 -3.83
C TYR A 597 28.17 1.46 -5.02
N LEU A 598 26.99 1.02 -5.45
CA LEU A 598 26.79 0.01 -6.47
C LEU A 598 26.26 0.66 -7.74
N TRP A 599 27.01 0.52 -8.82
CA TRP A 599 26.61 1.01 -10.12
C TRP A 599 26.47 -0.15 -11.10
N ASN A 600 25.27 -0.34 -11.66
CA ASN A 600 25.07 -1.32 -12.72
C ASN A 600 25.43 -0.72 -14.10
N HIS A 601 26.64 -1.02 -14.59
CA HIS A 601 27.17 -0.45 -15.83
C HIS A 601 26.52 -1.04 -17.09
N ILE A 602 25.79 -2.15 -16.98
CA ILE A 602 25.00 -2.69 -18.10
C ILE A 602 23.81 -1.76 -18.43
N ILE A 603 23.35 -1.00 -17.44
CA ILE A 603 22.06 -0.27 -17.51
C ILE A 603 22.27 1.23 -17.64
N SER A 604 23.36 1.73 -17.06
CA SER A 604 23.81 3.12 -17.20
C SER A 604 25.29 3.09 -17.58
N SER A 605 25.64 3.55 -18.79
CA SER A 605 27.04 3.51 -19.28
C SER A 605 27.97 4.50 -18.59
N ASP A 606 27.42 5.64 -18.15
CA ASP A 606 28.20 6.75 -17.61
C ASP A 606 27.98 6.91 -16.10
N GLY A 607 27.03 6.21 -15.49
CA GLY A 607 26.78 6.24 -14.04
C GLY A 607 26.49 7.65 -13.50
N GLU A 608 26.46 7.82 -12.18
CA GLU A 608 26.59 9.14 -11.54
C GLU A 608 28.06 9.55 -11.43
N TYR A 609 28.93 8.60 -11.06
CA TYR A 609 30.38 8.81 -10.94
C TYR A 609 31.06 9.12 -12.28
N GLY A 610 30.70 8.44 -13.37
CA GLY A 610 31.29 8.72 -14.68
C GLY A 610 30.78 10.04 -15.30
N LYS A 611 29.66 10.60 -14.80
CA LYS A 611 29.20 11.96 -15.11
C LYS A 611 29.87 13.04 -14.27
N GLY A 612 30.82 12.67 -13.39
CA GLY A 612 31.47 13.60 -12.46
C GLY A 612 30.56 14.07 -11.32
N MET A 613 29.45 13.37 -11.07
CA MET A 613 28.54 13.63 -9.94
C MET A 613 28.81 12.72 -8.73
N GLY A 614 29.95 12.02 -8.74
CA GLY A 614 30.34 11.12 -7.67
C GLY A 614 30.56 11.83 -6.34
N THR A 615 30.36 11.08 -5.25
CA THR A 615 30.66 11.52 -3.89
C THR A 615 32.15 11.31 -3.58
N TYR A 616 32.76 12.27 -2.90
CA TYR A 616 34.13 12.13 -2.40
C TYR A 616 34.29 10.88 -1.52
N GLY A 617 35.50 10.33 -1.48
CA GLY A 617 35.83 9.17 -0.63
C GLY A 617 35.58 7.81 -1.26
N PHE A 618 34.93 7.75 -2.41
CA PHE A 618 34.65 6.50 -3.10
C PHE A 618 35.71 6.17 -4.14
N THR A 619 36.30 4.99 -4.02
CA THR A 619 37.27 4.45 -4.97
C THR A 619 36.71 3.21 -5.63
N GLU A 620 36.80 3.11 -6.95
CA GLU A 620 36.36 1.91 -7.64
C GLU A 620 37.26 0.72 -7.26
N ILE A 621 36.64 -0.39 -6.88
CA ILE A 621 37.33 -1.66 -6.65
C ILE A 621 37.70 -2.24 -8.01
N GLN A 622 38.95 -2.02 -8.44
CA GLN A 622 39.54 -2.78 -9.53
C GLN A 622 39.83 -4.19 -9.01
N ARG A 623 38.98 -5.16 -9.36
CA ARG A 623 39.35 -6.57 -9.17
C ARG A 623 40.47 -6.86 -10.16
N ASP A 624 41.68 -6.94 -9.63
CA ASP A 624 42.89 -7.28 -10.36
C ASP A 624 42.74 -8.71 -10.91
N THR A 625 42.30 -8.84 -12.17
CA THR A 625 42.27 -10.15 -12.85
C THR A 625 43.59 -10.45 -13.55
N GLY A 626 44.59 -9.55 -13.52
CA GLY A 626 45.82 -9.68 -14.29
C GLY A 626 45.60 -9.68 -15.81
N GLU A 627 44.41 -9.27 -16.26
CA GLU A 627 43.99 -9.24 -17.66
C GLU A 627 43.99 -7.80 -18.19
N THR A 628 44.11 -7.64 -19.52
CA THR A 628 44.02 -6.32 -20.15
C THR A 628 42.66 -5.65 -19.87
N GLU A 629 42.62 -4.31 -19.83
CA GLU A 629 41.42 -3.50 -19.54
C GLU A 629 40.19 -3.94 -20.36
N GLU A 630 40.42 -4.39 -21.60
CA GLU A 630 39.40 -4.93 -22.51
C GLU A 630 38.83 -6.30 -22.06
N LEU A 631 39.67 -7.18 -21.51
CA LEU A 631 39.29 -8.48 -20.95
C LEU A 631 38.65 -8.31 -19.55
N VAL A 632 39.13 -7.36 -18.74
CA VAL A 632 38.49 -6.99 -17.46
C VAL A 632 37.09 -6.46 -17.69
N ASN A 633 36.90 -5.60 -18.70
CA ASN A 633 35.58 -5.10 -19.09
C ASN A 633 34.68 -6.26 -19.57
N GLN A 634 35.21 -7.17 -20.41
CA GLN A 634 34.46 -8.37 -20.81
C GLN A 634 34.17 -9.36 -19.66
N ALA A 635 35.02 -9.46 -18.64
CA ALA A 635 34.81 -10.30 -17.47
C ALA A 635 33.81 -9.69 -16.48
N ARG A 636 33.83 -8.36 -16.33
CA ARG A 636 32.84 -7.56 -15.59
C ARG A 636 31.46 -7.63 -16.27
N ASP A 637 31.42 -7.65 -17.59
CA ASP A 637 30.21 -7.91 -18.39
C ASP A 637 29.67 -9.33 -18.19
N ARG A 638 30.54 -10.31 -17.92
CA ARG A 638 30.16 -11.72 -17.74
C ARG A 638 29.71 -12.09 -16.33
N LYS A 639 30.14 -11.38 -15.27
CA LYS A 639 29.80 -11.77 -13.89
C LYS A 639 28.41 -11.29 -13.48
N HIS A 640 28.11 -10.00 -13.33
CA HIS A 640 26.75 -9.52 -13.01
C HIS A 640 26.47 -8.06 -13.42
N GLY A 641 27.41 -7.36 -14.08
CA GLY A 641 27.19 -5.99 -14.56
C GLY A 641 27.32 -4.88 -13.52
N PHE A 642 27.91 -5.14 -12.36
CA PHE A 642 28.08 -4.14 -11.29
C PHE A 642 29.54 -3.69 -11.17
N ARG A 643 29.74 -2.37 -11.14
CA ARG A 643 30.93 -1.70 -10.64
C ARG A 643 30.70 -1.34 -9.18
N TYR A 644 31.72 -1.58 -8.37
CA TYR A 644 31.68 -1.40 -6.92
C TYR A 644 32.63 -0.27 -6.56
N PHE A 645 32.14 0.68 -5.78
CA PHE A 645 32.93 1.78 -5.26
C PHE A 645 32.97 1.63 -3.75
N GLU A 646 34.16 1.49 -3.20
CA GLU A 646 34.37 1.38 -1.76
C GLU A 646 34.56 2.76 -1.16
N ASN A 647 33.80 3.04 -0.11
CA ASN A 647 33.90 4.25 0.68
C ASN A 647 35.11 4.15 1.62
N LYS A 648 36.15 4.96 1.37
CA LYS A 648 37.34 5.04 2.24
C LYS A 648 37.04 5.60 3.62
N ASN A 649 35.93 6.33 3.75
CA ASN A 649 35.43 6.95 4.97
C ASN A 649 34.40 6.06 5.69
N PHE A 650 34.28 4.79 5.32
CA PHE A 650 33.41 3.82 5.98
C PHE A 650 33.71 3.68 7.48
N ILE A 651 32.70 3.92 8.32
CA ILE A 651 32.76 3.70 9.76
C ILE A 651 31.94 2.44 10.10
N PRO A 652 32.57 1.36 10.59
CA PRO A 652 31.85 0.17 11.02
C PRO A 652 30.91 0.46 12.20
N MET A 653 29.88 -0.37 12.32
CA MET A 653 28.81 -0.19 13.29
C MET A 653 29.31 -0.16 14.75
N GLY A 654 28.71 0.71 15.58
CA GLY A 654 28.97 0.74 17.03
C GLY A 654 30.24 1.49 17.42
N PHE A 655 30.33 2.78 17.12
CA PHE A 655 31.50 3.64 17.39
C PHE A 655 31.16 4.74 18.43
N VAL A 656 32.17 5.48 18.91
CA VAL A 656 31.98 6.51 19.93
C VAL A 656 32.41 7.89 19.44
N PHE A 657 31.79 8.93 19.98
CA PHE A 657 32.20 10.32 19.78
C PHE A 657 32.92 10.84 21.02
N ARG A 658 33.94 11.68 20.80
CA ARG A 658 34.59 12.43 21.90
C ARG A 658 33.82 13.69 22.26
N GLN A 659 33.16 14.29 21.27
CA GLN A 659 32.42 15.53 21.42
C GLN A 659 30.91 15.28 21.36
N TYR A 660 30.14 16.19 21.96
CA TYR A 660 28.69 16.23 21.83
C TYR A 660 28.20 17.65 21.61
N ILE A 661 27.06 17.81 20.95
CA ILE A 661 26.35 19.08 20.80
C ILE A 661 24.86 18.86 21.09
N TYR A 662 24.17 19.85 21.66
CA TYR A 662 22.74 19.74 21.87
C TYR A 662 21.94 20.07 20.61
N GLU A 663 20.77 19.46 20.45
CA GLU A 663 19.84 19.71 19.32
C GLU A 663 19.54 21.21 19.14
N SER A 664 19.24 21.95 20.21
CA SER A 664 18.96 23.39 20.14
C SER A 664 20.14 24.26 19.68
N GLU A 665 21.37 23.75 19.79
CA GLU A 665 22.57 24.41 19.31
C GLU A 665 22.87 24.04 17.87
N PHE A 666 22.72 22.75 17.53
CA PHE A 666 22.91 22.26 16.16
C PHE A 666 21.86 22.83 15.20
N ASP A 667 20.61 23.00 15.63
CA ASP A 667 19.52 23.58 14.83
C ASP A 667 19.78 25.04 14.39
N LYS A 668 20.72 25.74 15.03
CA LYS A 668 21.12 27.11 14.66
C LYS A 668 22.16 27.14 13.54
N LEU A 669 22.75 25.99 13.19
CA LEU A 669 23.77 25.88 12.16
C LEU A 669 23.15 25.74 10.76
N ASP A 670 23.90 26.14 9.72
CA ASP A 670 23.48 25.88 8.35
C ASP A 670 23.67 24.40 8.01
N LYS A 671 22.56 23.67 7.88
CA LYS A 671 22.54 22.23 7.58
C LYS A 671 23.21 21.87 6.25
N ASN A 672 23.39 22.83 5.33
CA ASN A 672 24.15 22.60 4.10
C ASN A 672 25.67 22.50 4.33
N GLN A 673 26.14 22.97 5.49
CA GLN A 673 27.55 23.07 5.83
C GLN A 673 27.96 22.10 6.94
N THR A 674 27.01 21.42 7.59
CA THR A 674 27.28 20.54 8.73
C THR A 674 27.47 19.07 8.36
N ASP A 675 27.23 18.67 7.10
CA ASP A 675 27.26 17.25 6.71
C ASP A 675 28.57 16.54 7.09
N ARG A 676 29.73 17.02 6.62
CA ARG A 676 31.02 16.45 7.03
C ARG A 676 31.29 16.60 8.53
N ALA A 677 30.72 17.60 9.21
CA ALA A 677 30.89 17.77 10.65
C ALA A 677 30.11 16.73 11.48
N LEU A 678 29.19 15.96 10.87
CA LEU A 678 28.45 14.88 11.55
C LEU A 678 29.37 13.80 12.15
N VAL A 679 30.62 13.64 11.67
CA VAL A 679 31.57 12.67 12.26
C VAL A 679 32.29 13.20 13.51
N LYS A 680 32.16 14.50 13.83
CA LYS A 680 32.88 15.13 14.95
C LYS A 680 32.20 14.94 16.29
N ALA A 681 30.89 15.16 16.35
CA ALA A 681 30.13 15.21 17.60
C ALA A 681 28.81 14.43 17.51
N LEU A 682 28.45 13.79 18.62
CA LEU A 682 27.14 13.18 18.80
C LEU A 682 26.11 14.27 19.09
N ILE A 683 25.00 14.30 18.35
CA ILE A 683 23.93 15.26 18.60
C ILE A 683 22.98 14.65 19.63
N LEU A 684 22.74 15.36 20.73
CA LEU A 684 21.95 14.87 21.86
C LEU A 684 20.77 15.81 22.19
N PRO A 685 19.62 15.28 22.62
CA PRO A 685 18.53 16.09 23.14
C PRO A 685 18.98 16.99 24.31
N ASP A 686 18.44 18.20 24.40
CA ASP A 686 18.78 19.18 25.45
C ASP A 686 18.47 18.66 26.88
N ASP A 687 17.55 17.70 27.03
CA ASP A 687 17.20 17.09 28.31
C ASP A 687 18.09 15.89 28.71
N THR A 688 19.13 15.60 27.92
CA THR A 688 20.07 14.52 28.20
C THR A 688 20.76 14.72 29.56
N PRO A 689 20.66 13.75 30.49
CA PRO A 689 21.28 13.88 31.81
C PRO A 689 22.80 14.05 31.75
N LYS A 690 23.34 15.03 32.49
CA LYS A 690 24.78 15.37 32.54
C LYS A 690 25.72 14.18 32.75
N LYS A 691 25.30 13.17 33.52
CA LYS A 691 26.09 11.94 33.74
C LYS A 691 26.54 11.23 32.47
N TYR A 692 25.86 11.45 31.34
CA TYR A 692 26.22 10.86 30.04
C TYR A 692 27.20 11.72 29.24
N THR A 693 27.27 13.01 29.54
CA THR A 693 28.11 13.99 28.84
C THR A 693 29.29 14.50 29.68
N GLU A 694 29.36 14.15 30.97
CA GLU A 694 30.41 14.55 31.92
C GLU A 694 31.85 14.24 31.46
N GLN A 695 32.03 13.19 30.65
CA GLN A 695 33.33 12.77 30.11
C GLN A 695 33.52 13.15 28.64
N MET A 696 32.54 13.84 28.04
CA MET A 696 32.56 14.29 26.66
C MET A 696 32.87 15.78 26.58
N ILE A 697 33.42 16.22 25.45
CA ILE A 697 33.68 17.63 25.19
C ILE A 697 32.44 18.25 24.56
N HIS A 698 31.92 19.33 25.16
CA HIS A 698 30.82 20.08 24.55
C HIS A 698 31.33 20.87 23.35
N ALA A 699 30.83 20.56 22.15
CA ALA A 699 31.18 21.22 20.91
C ALA A 699 30.36 22.52 20.76
N GLY A 700 31.06 23.63 20.57
CA GLY A 700 30.43 24.91 20.20
C GLY A 700 30.14 24.98 18.70
N ALA A 701 29.43 26.04 18.29
CA ALA A 701 29.13 26.29 16.88
C ALA A 701 30.39 26.38 16.00
N SER A 702 31.52 26.86 16.54
CA SER A 702 32.81 26.92 15.86
C SER A 702 33.44 25.55 15.63
N ASP A 703 33.15 24.57 16.48
CA ASP A 703 33.70 23.21 16.35
C ASP A 703 32.94 22.40 15.29
N MET A 704 31.67 22.77 15.07
CA MET A 704 30.77 22.18 14.07
C MET A 704 30.78 22.91 12.72
N THR A 705 31.77 23.78 12.46
CA THR A 705 31.94 24.36 11.12
C THR A 705 32.27 23.29 10.09
N ALA A 706 31.88 23.52 8.83
CA ALA A 706 32.16 22.63 7.71
C ALA A 706 33.62 22.18 7.69
N ILE A 707 33.86 20.87 7.71
CA ILE A 707 35.18 20.33 7.42
C ILE A 707 35.44 20.53 5.93
N THR A 708 36.20 21.57 5.59
CA THR A 708 36.53 21.86 4.18
C THR A 708 37.71 21.04 3.69
N SER A 709 38.55 20.54 4.61
CA SER A 709 39.71 19.72 4.28
C SER A 709 39.33 18.25 4.17
N ASP A 710 39.68 17.66 3.04
CA ASP A 710 39.57 16.25 2.74
C ASP A 710 40.37 15.37 3.71
N ASP A 711 41.59 15.78 4.06
CA ASP A 711 42.46 15.05 4.99
C ASP A 711 41.91 15.06 6.43
N GLU A 712 41.31 16.18 6.85
CA GLU A 712 40.68 16.32 8.16
C GLU A 712 39.44 15.41 8.27
N PHE A 713 38.60 15.40 7.23
CA PHE A 713 37.43 14.51 7.19
C PHE A 713 37.83 13.03 7.24
N ASP A 714 38.86 12.65 6.48
CA ASP A 714 39.43 11.31 6.49
C ASP A 714 39.94 10.89 7.86
N GLU A 715 40.64 11.78 8.55
CA GLU A 715 41.18 11.53 9.88
C GLU A 715 40.06 11.36 10.91
N GLU A 716 39.06 12.23 10.90
CA GLU A 716 37.89 12.11 11.80
C GLU A 716 37.15 10.77 11.58
N CYS A 717 36.97 10.36 10.32
CA CYS A 717 36.37 9.06 10.00
C CYS A 717 37.22 7.88 10.50
N ARG A 718 38.55 7.91 10.28
CA ARG A 718 39.47 6.87 10.77
C ARG A 718 39.46 6.75 12.28
N ASP A 719 39.45 7.88 12.99
CA ASP A 719 39.36 7.92 14.45
C ASP A 719 38.07 7.27 14.95
N ARG A 720 36.93 7.53 14.28
CA ARG A 720 35.66 6.91 14.66
C ARG A 720 35.68 5.42 14.36
N ALA A 721 36.17 5.03 13.19
CA ALA A 721 36.33 3.63 12.80
C ALA A 721 37.23 2.85 13.78
N ALA A 722 38.29 3.46 14.31
CA ALA A 722 39.18 2.85 15.31
C ALA A 722 38.48 2.52 16.64
N THR A 723 37.37 3.22 16.95
CA THR A 723 36.56 2.97 18.16
C THR A 723 35.36 2.07 17.92
N SER A 724 35.09 1.69 16.67
CA SER A 724 33.95 0.85 16.29
C SER A 724 33.97 -0.53 16.97
N CYS A 725 32.84 -1.23 16.95
CA CYS A 725 32.74 -2.56 17.54
C CYS A 725 33.65 -3.55 16.78
N THR A 726 34.36 -4.39 17.53
CA THR A 726 35.23 -5.44 16.97
C THR A 726 34.42 -6.56 16.30
N SER A 727 33.15 -6.70 16.66
CA SER A 727 32.19 -7.57 15.99
C SER A 727 30.81 -6.95 16.02
N PHE A 728 30.05 -7.06 14.93
CA PHE A 728 28.63 -6.73 14.87
C PHE A 728 27.90 -7.79 14.05
N ARG A 729 26.79 -8.32 14.58
CA ARG A 729 25.99 -9.36 13.94
C ARG A 729 24.51 -9.09 14.14
N THR A 730 23.75 -9.15 13.06
CA THR A 730 22.29 -9.09 13.08
C THR A 730 21.68 -10.41 13.57
N ILE A 731 20.63 -10.34 14.37
CA ILE A 731 19.94 -11.51 14.92
C ILE A 731 18.83 -11.94 13.96
N HIS A 732 18.97 -13.13 13.38
CA HIS A 732 17.97 -13.75 12.49
C HIS A 732 17.23 -14.90 13.18
N GLU A 733 17.76 -15.38 14.29
CA GLU A 733 17.21 -16.49 15.04
C GLU A 733 15.82 -16.15 15.60
N LYS A 734 14.98 -17.18 15.77
CA LYS A 734 13.67 -17.04 16.42
C LYS A 734 13.77 -16.84 17.93
N ARG A 735 14.84 -17.38 18.52
CA ARG A 735 15.11 -17.33 19.95
C ARG A 735 16.60 -17.10 20.16
N ILE A 736 16.92 -16.32 21.19
CA ILE A 736 18.30 -16.07 21.61
C ILE A 736 18.39 -16.21 23.13
N SER A 737 19.47 -16.79 23.60
CA SER A 737 19.77 -16.90 25.02
C SER A 737 20.86 -15.90 25.40
N ILE A 738 20.60 -15.12 26.45
CA ILE A 738 21.56 -14.18 27.01
C ILE A 738 21.93 -14.69 28.41
N LYS A 739 23.23 -14.81 28.69
CA LYS A 739 23.72 -15.01 30.06
C LYS A 739 23.56 -13.70 30.81
N THR A 740 22.69 -13.67 31.80
CA THR A 740 22.47 -12.47 32.62
C THR A 740 23.69 -12.16 33.46
N GLY A 741 23.81 -10.93 33.97
CA GLY A 741 24.87 -10.55 34.92
C GLY A 741 24.92 -11.39 36.21
N SER A 742 23.93 -12.26 36.47
CA SER A 742 23.90 -13.23 37.56
C SER A 742 24.45 -14.62 37.20
N GLY A 743 24.92 -14.81 35.95
CA GLY A 743 25.37 -16.09 35.40
C GLY A 743 24.25 -17.01 34.91
N LYS A 744 22.98 -16.69 35.18
CA LYS A 744 21.83 -17.45 34.69
C LYS A 744 21.52 -17.14 33.23
N GLU A 745 21.23 -18.16 32.45
CA GLU A 745 20.80 -18.03 31.06
C GLU A 745 19.31 -17.68 30.98
N LYS A 746 18.97 -16.67 30.16
CA LYS A 746 17.59 -16.25 29.91
C LYS A 746 17.34 -16.23 28.40
N THR A 747 16.35 -17.01 27.96
CA THR A 747 15.98 -17.09 26.54
C THR A 747 14.86 -16.10 26.21
N PHE A 748 15.04 -15.36 25.12
CA PHE A 748 14.09 -14.40 24.58
C PHE A 748 13.57 -14.85 23.22
N SER A 749 12.34 -14.46 22.90
CA SER A 749 11.78 -14.57 21.56
C SER A 749 12.20 -13.35 20.75
N SER A 750 13.07 -13.56 19.76
CA SER A 750 13.59 -12.54 18.86
C SER A 750 12.87 -12.51 17.51
N TYR A 751 12.36 -13.66 17.02
CA TYR A 751 11.66 -13.79 15.73
C TYR A 751 12.30 -12.95 14.61
N GLY A 752 13.62 -13.05 14.44
CA GLY A 752 14.39 -12.15 13.58
C GLY A 752 14.22 -10.70 13.98
N GLY A 753 15.08 -10.26 14.91
CA GLY A 753 15.12 -8.87 15.28
C GLY A 753 16.14 -8.53 16.34
N GLY A 754 16.95 -7.53 16.01
CA GLY A 754 18.03 -7.01 16.84
C GLY A 754 19.42 -7.34 16.34
N PHE A 755 20.41 -7.12 17.20
CA PHE A 755 21.82 -7.33 16.92
C PHE A 755 22.61 -7.68 18.18
N GLN A 756 23.78 -8.30 17.98
CA GLN A 756 24.83 -8.45 18.97
C GLN A 756 26.07 -7.70 18.51
N ALA A 757 26.75 -7.02 19.42
CA ALA A 757 27.97 -6.30 19.14
C ALA A 757 28.97 -6.48 20.29
N THR A 758 30.26 -6.47 19.97
CA THR A 758 31.34 -6.47 20.96
C THR A 758 32.11 -5.17 20.80
N THR A 759 32.17 -4.36 21.86
CA THR A 759 32.85 -3.06 21.77
C THR A 759 34.34 -3.23 21.51
N SER A 760 34.97 -2.17 21.01
CA SER A 760 36.41 -1.98 21.20
C SER A 760 36.73 -1.84 22.70
N ASN A 761 38.02 -1.81 23.04
CA ASN A 761 38.43 -1.55 24.41
C ASN A 761 38.23 -0.06 24.74
N LEU A 762 37.06 0.28 25.32
CA LEU A 762 36.69 1.65 25.63
C LEU A 762 37.56 2.20 26.75
N GLU A 763 38.19 3.35 26.53
CA GLU A 763 39.07 3.99 27.52
C GLU A 763 38.31 4.60 28.70
N ASN A 764 37.05 5.00 28.46
CA ASN A 764 36.15 5.71 29.36
C ASN A 764 34.74 5.13 29.26
N ARG A 765 33.83 5.60 30.12
CA ARG A 765 32.40 5.33 29.94
C ARG A 765 31.94 6.13 28.73
N SER A 766 31.29 5.49 27.78
CA SER A 766 30.97 6.10 26.48
C SER A 766 29.55 5.81 26.02
N LEU A 767 29.03 6.71 25.20
CA LEU A 767 27.85 6.48 24.39
C LEU A 767 28.27 5.83 23.07
N VAL A 768 27.96 4.55 22.89
CA VAL A 768 28.24 3.79 21.66
C VAL A 768 27.08 4.02 20.69
N TYR A 769 27.36 4.72 19.60
CA TYR A 769 26.41 5.07 18.55
C TYR A 769 26.21 3.91 17.56
N PHE A 770 24.95 3.65 17.25
CA PHE A 770 24.51 2.70 16.23
C PHE A 770 23.60 3.43 15.24
N SER A 771 23.86 3.29 13.94
CA SER A 771 22.99 3.79 12.84
C SER A 771 21.74 2.91 12.67
N VAL A 772 20.99 2.81 13.78
CA VAL A 772 19.78 2.03 13.99
C VAL A 772 18.74 2.98 14.60
N PRO A 773 17.56 3.13 13.98
CA PRO A 773 16.51 3.97 14.55
C PRO A 773 16.14 3.57 15.98
N ASN A 774 16.13 4.55 16.91
CA ASN A 774 15.85 4.33 18.32
C ASN A 774 14.35 4.24 18.62
N LEU A 775 13.73 3.13 18.20
CA LEU A 775 12.33 2.85 18.47
C LEU A 775 12.11 2.40 19.93
N ALA A 776 10.95 2.74 20.50
CA ALA A 776 10.54 2.29 21.83
C ALA A 776 10.51 0.75 22.04
N GLY A 777 10.59 -0.05 20.97
CA GLY A 777 10.60 -1.51 21.02
C GLY A 777 11.94 -2.15 21.41
N TRP A 778 13.01 -1.36 21.53
CA TRP A 778 14.35 -1.87 21.85
C TRP A 778 14.52 -2.23 23.33
N LYS A 779 15.18 -3.37 23.57
CA LYS A 779 15.74 -3.75 24.87
C LYS A 779 17.20 -4.11 24.69
N VAL A 780 18.08 -3.36 25.34
CA VAL A 780 19.52 -3.54 25.22
C VAL A 780 20.09 -4.11 26.50
N TYR A 781 21.00 -5.06 26.36
CA TYR A 781 21.74 -5.67 27.46
C TYR A 781 23.23 -5.45 27.23
N VAL A 782 23.94 -4.96 28.25
CA VAL A 782 25.41 -4.84 28.28
C VAL A 782 25.92 -5.86 29.30
N ASP A 783 26.71 -6.82 28.85
CA ASP A 783 27.16 -8.00 29.63
C ASP A 783 26.01 -8.71 30.36
N GLY A 784 24.86 -8.83 29.66
CA GLY A 784 23.66 -9.46 30.19
C GLY A 784 22.91 -8.68 31.27
N ARG A 785 23.27 -7.43 31.54
CA ARG A 785 22.53 -6.50 32.39
C ARG A 785 21.78 -5.50 31.52
N GLU A 786 20.55 -5.15 31.89
CA GLU A 786 19.75 -4.18 31.11
C GLU A 786 20.49 -2.83 31.06
N GLY A 787 20.77 -2.37 29.85
CA GLY A 787 21.51 -1.14 29.54
C GLY A 787 20.57 0.04 29.26
N THR A 788 21.11 1.25 29.26
CA THR A 788 20.35 2.45 28.88
C THR A 788 20.60 2.79 27.42
N VAL A 789 19.53 3.13 26.70
CA VAL A 789 19.58 3.66 25.34
C VAL A 789 19.12 5.10 25.36
N LEU A 790 19.85 5.95 24.66
CA LEU A 790 19.51 7.35 24.41
C LEU A 790 19.20 7.53 22.92
N THR A 791 18.33 8.49 22.63
CA THR A 791 18.18 9.01 21.27
C THR A 791 19.37 9.91 20.97
N ALA A 792 20.01 9.67 19.84
CA ALA A 792 21.07 10.49 19.29
C ALA A 792 20.72 10.89 17.86
N ASP A 793 21.31 11.99 17.36
CA ASP A 793 21.14 12.48 16.00
C ASP A 793 19.65 12.53 15.59
N TYR A 794 18.80 13.08 16.46
CA TYR A 794 17.34 13.23 16.28
C TYR A 794 16.52 11.92 16.15
N GLY A 795 17.13 10.75 16.01
CA GLY A 795 16.39 9.50 15.79
C GLY A 795 17.19 8.19 15.86
N MET A 796 18.50 8.24 15.96
CA MET A 796 19.38 7.07 16.06
C MET A 796 19.62 6.64 17.50
N MET A 797 20.21 5.46 17.65
CA MET A 797 20.47 4.80 18.93
C MET A 797 21.88 5.09 19.44
N ALA A 798 21.98 5.50 20.71
CA ALA A 798 23.24 5.47 21.45
C ALA A 798 23.10 4.65 22.74
N VAL A 799 24.00 3.69 22.97
CA VAL A 799 23.99 2.81 24.13
C VAL A 799 25.03 3.28 25.14
N ASP A 800 24.63 3.45 26.41
CA ASP A 800 25.54 3.77 27.50
C ASP A 800 26.34 2.54 27.95
N VAL A 801 27.66 2.59 27.76
CA VAL A 801 28.57 1.46 28.01
C VAL A 801 29.70 1.87 28.96
N PRO A 802 30.01 1.07 30.00
CA PRO A 802 31.16 1.31 30.87
C PRO A 802 32.51 1.22 30.13
N LYS A 803 33.57 1.61 30.83
CA LYS A 803 34.96 1.43 30.39
C LYS A 803 35.29 -0.06 30.25
N GLY A 804 35.91 -0.45 29.13
CA GLY A 804 36.39 -1.80 28.87
C GLY A 804 35.83 -2.41 27.58
N ILE A 805 35.92 -3.74 27.48
CA ILE A 805 35.35 -4.53 26.38
C ILE A 805 34.05 -5.15 26.88
N HIS A 806 32.95 -4.91 26.15
CA HIS A 806 31.60 -5.30 26.57
C HIS A 806 30.84 -5.98 25.44
N GLU A 807 30.00 -6.95 25.80
CA GLU A 807 29.04 -7.58 24.89
C GLU A 807 27.70 -6.84 24.98
N ILE A 808 27.27 -6.26 23.86
CA ILE A 808 25.99 -5.59 23.71
C ILE A 808 25.05 -6.54 22.97
N THR A 809 23.90 -6.85 23.56
CA THR A 809 22.80 -7.55 22.86
C THR A 809 21.56 -6.65 22.85
N ALA A 810 21.19 -6.17 21.67
CA ALA A 810 19.98 -5.39 21.46
C ALA A 810 18.89 -6.27 20.85
N LEU A 811 17.74 -6.36 21.50
CA LEU A 811 16.58 -7.12 21.03
C LEU A 811 15.43 -6.18 20.73
N TYR A 812 14.89 -6.26 19.52
CA TYR A 812 13.70 -5.50 19.15
C TYR A 812 12.44 -6.36 19.35
N GLN A 813 11.46 -5.82 20.08
CA GLN A 813 10.11 -6.35 20.09
C GLN A 813 9.15 -5.22 19.72
N PRO A 814 8.30 -5.40 18.69
CA PRO A 814 7.35 -4.38 18.29
C PRO A 814 6.54 -3.85 19.48
N PRO A 815 6.47 -2.52 19.66
CA PRO A 815 5.58 -1.92 20.64
C PRO A 815 4.16 -2.44 20.49
N TYR A 816 3.43 -2.50 21.60
CA TYR A 816 2.05 -2.97 21.63
C TYR A 816 1.81 -4.45 21.27
N LEU A 817 2.83 -5.26 20.96
CA LEU A 817 2.65 -6.69 20.66
C LEU A 817 1.80 -7.42 21.71
N ARG A 818 2.15 -7.25 23.00
CA ARG A 818 1.42 -7.87 24.11
C ARG A 818 0.04 -7.26 24.31
N ALA A 819 -0.07 -5.93 24.24
CA ALA A 819 -1.34 -5.23 24.42
C ALA A 819 -2.33 -5.61 23.31
N GLY A 820 -1.89 -5.63 22.07
CA GLY A 820 -2.65 -6.06 20.91
C GLY A 820 -3.06 -7.53 21.00
N LEU A 821 -2.18 -8.42 21.46
CA LEU A 821 -2.53 -9.83 21.70
C LEU A 821 -3.63 -9.97 22.76
N VAL A 822 -3.50 -9.29 23.90
CA VAL A 822 -4.51 -9.31 24.97
C VAL A 822 -5.83 -8.73 24.47
N ALA A 823 -5.80 -7.62 23.73
CA ALA A 823 -6.98 -7.01 23.13
C ALA A 823 -7.67 -7.96 22.15
N SER A 824 -6.93 -8.56 21.21
CA SER A 824 -7.46 -9.56 20.27
C SER A 824 -8.09 -10.75 20.97
N LEU A 825 -7.42 -11.34 21.96
CA LEU A 825 -7.96 -12.45 22.73
C LEU A 825 -9.21 -12.05 23.52
N SER A 826 -9.25 -10.84 24.06
CA SER A 826 -10.42 -10.29 24.76
C SER A 826 -11.60 -10.12 23.79
N GLY A 827 -11.38 -9.61 22.58
CA GLY A 827 -12.41 -9.53 21.54
C GLY A 827 -12.99 -10.89 21.15
N ILE A 828 -12.13 -11.90 20.99
CA ILE A 828 -12.56 -13.28 20.75
C ILE A 828 -13.39 -13.80 21.93
N LEU A 829 -12.92 -13.59 23.16
CA LEU A 829 -13.63 -14.00 24.37
C LEU A 829 -15.01 -13.35 24.47
N PHE A 830 -15.12 -12.04 24.24
CA PHE A 830 -16.40 -11.31 24.24
C PHE A 830 -17.37 -11.86 23.18
N ALA A 831 -16.88 -12.15 21.97
CA ALA A 831 -17.72 -12.76 20.94
C ALA A 831 -18.26 -14.13 21.39
N ILE A 832 -17.42 -14.96 22.01
CA ILE A 832 -17.84 -16.28 22.54
C ILE A 832 -18.86 -16.12 23.67
N LEU A 833 -18.59 -15.25 24.65
CA LEU A 833 -19.48 -15.00 25.78
C LEU A 833 -20.86 -14.48 25.32
N TYR A 834 -20.87 -13.56 24.34
CA TYR A 834 -22.11 -13.09 23.73
C TYR A 834 -22.87 -14.23 23.03
N GLY A 835 -22.16 -15.12 22.33
CA GLY A 835 -22.76 -16.32 21.75
C GLY A 835 -23.38 -17.27 22.76
N VAL A 836 -22.71 -17.48 23.90
CA VAL A 836 -23.23 -18.29 25.02
C VAL A 836 -24.47 -17.64 25.63
N PHE A 837 -24.43 -16.34 25.91
CA PHE A 837 -25.55 -15.57 26.42
C PHE A 837 -26.79 -15.71 25.52
N CYS A 838 -26.64 -15.47 24.21
CA CYS A 838 -27.73 -15.61 23.24
C CYS A 838 -28.29 -17.04 23.19
N LYS A 839 -27.45 -18.07 23.37
CA LYS A 839 -27.89 -19.47 23.43
C LYS A 839 -28.70 -19.78 24.69
N VAL A 840 -28.34 -19.19 25.84
CA VAL A 840 -29.04 -19.36 27.11
C VAL A 840 -30.40 -18.66 27.07
N GLU A 841 -30.45 -17.41 26.61
CA GLU A 841 -31.71 -16.66 26.46
C GLU A 841 -32.68 -17.37 25.52
N LYS A 842 -32.20 -17.86 24.37
CA LYS A 842 -33.02 -18.66 23.45
C LYS A 842 -33.56 -19.96 24.08
N LYS A 843 -32.85 -20.56 25.04
CA LYS A 843 -33.36 -21.71 25.81
C LYS A 843 -34.42 -21.30 26.82
N ARG A 844 -34.24 -20.17 27.51
CA ARG A 844 -35.22 -19.63 28.46
C ARG A 844 -36.54 -19.33 27.76
N GLU A 845 -36.51 -18.61 26.65
CA GLU A 845 -37.70 -18.26 25.84
C GLU A 845 -38.46 -19.49 25.32
N ARG A 846 -37.76 -20.61 25.06
CA ARG A 846 -38.37 -21.89 24.66
C ARG A 846 -38.94 -22.69 25.81
N GLY A 847 -38.53 -22.41 27.05
CA GLY A 847 -39.07 -23.04 28.25
C GLY A 847 -40.28 -22.30 28.83
N THR A 848 -40.50 -21.04 28.43
CA THR A 848 -41.66 -20.21 28.81
C THR A 848 -42.80 -20.22 27.78
N ARG A 849 -42.59 -20.79 26.59
CA ARG A 849 -43.64 -21.10 25.59
C ARG A 849 -43.96 -22.57 25.64
#